data_AF-A0A7X3PGN4-F1
#
_entry.id   AF-A0A7X3PGN4-F1
#
_cell.length_a   1.000
_cell.length_b   1.000
_cell.length_c   1.000
_cell.angle_alpha   90.00
_cell.angle_beta   90.00
_cell.angle_gamma   90.00
#
_symmetry.space_group_name_H-M   'P 1'
#
loop_
_entity.id
_entity.type
_entity.pdbx_description
1 polymer ?
#
loop_
_entity_poly.entity_id
_entity_poly.type
_entity_poly.pdbx_seq_one_letter_code
_entity_poly.pdbx_strand_id
1 'polypeptide(L)'
;MRLLMLHRGRLATRHAAVASLVFLAAVSCAEDGPAGPSHPRRMVASVAVSPATATLSLPGDTVRLTAEARDGQGNAVAGATFSWASSDGSVVTVDAGGLVTAVSGGTAAVTVREGSSGLNATALLVVADEPRDALFQLYDAMRGHAWVNSENWRTDAPLDTWYGVTTDEQGRVIELDLSDNGLAGSIPPAIARLATLVVLDLSVSDDSIAGQLERGAGRSPRPHPGLSLDAGLDGSLDPGRDGDPDMPGGTRLAETDLAETDARPLARQGLTGPLPRTLGALSHLGTLNLSGNSLTGPIPPELGRLAALDTLDLGLNALTGPIPPELGDLSHLKVLRLPENGLTGPIPRELGRLAQLEELQLRENSLAGAIPPELGNLPNLRELYLTRNELTGSIPPELGNLANLENLWIGRNDLTGTIPVALGDLQNLEELYLWSNDLTGPIPTGLASLPNLRELWLSYNDLAGPIPRELGNVSSLEALVLLGNELTGGIPPELGNLSNLWGLSVSDNDLAGPIPPELGNLANLTQLSVSRNRLTGPIPLELTGLTKFEKLWLYLNNLTGPVPPELGGLANLDWLSLAHNELSGPIPPSFGGLTRLEYLNLTANAELSGALPTELAGLELLETLLARGTALCAPEEADFLEWLRSLEDWQGAACRRVEGSRVYLTQAVQSLEYPVPLLAGEPALLRVFVTAERATDTGIPPVRAFFYLDGIERHRADIPAQSARIPTAIDEGAFDQSANVMIPGDIIQPGLEMSVYIDPDATLDPELGVTRRIPEAGWTVPDIREMPVLDLTVIPYLLQGSQDRSILNITDGLTADHDLLWEARTLLPVAGVDLTVHEPVFTSSHDSFVLLRETALIRTMEGGSGYYLGTIPGPFADAVGGRAQIGGWASVAQPAAEIIAHELGHNMSLRHAPCGRPRSVDSAFPNTGGSIGAWGYDFRAEALKPPGTPDLMSYCRPRWVSDYSFAKALRHRLEDEAGADAARRTARAAAPTPSLVLWGGVDEHGVLFLEPAFVAEAPPPGPGLPAPPARYRIRGTASDGEALFAIDVDMRPIADGNGGSGFAVALPVESAWSGRLAEIRLTGPEGEAVLDGDSDRPMAILRDPENGRVRGILRGLPPSAPARQDLASTVSEPGLQILFSRGLPEPRPPR
;
A
#
# COMPACT_ATOMS: atom_id res chain seq x y z
N MET A 1 26.06 -31.54 64.24
CA MET A 1 27.02 -32.52 64.80
C MET A 1 27.22 -33.65 63.78
N ARG A 2 28.46 -34.19 63.69
CA ARG A 2 28.93 -35.52 63.18
C ARG A 2 27.86 -36.53 62.65
N LEU A 3 28.07 -37.36 61.61
CA LEU A 3 29.26 -37.68 60.79
C LEU A 3 28.88 -38.47 59.49
N LEU A 4 29.70 -38.31 58.44
CA LEU A 4 30.10 -39.26 57.35
C LEU A 4 29.12 -40.06 56.44
N MET A 5 29.65 -40.28 55.22
CA MET A 5 29.09 -41.00 54.06
C MET A 5 29.48 -42.52 53.98
N LEU A 6 28.93 -43.19 52.94
CA LEU A 6 29.59 -44.15 52.00
C LEU A 6 29.79 -45.65 52.38
N HIS A 7 28.97 -46.54 51.81
CA HIS A 7 29.31 -47.47 50.68
C HIS A 7 28.11 -48.43 50.39
N ARG A 8 27.49 -48.52 49.20
CA ARG A 8 27.90 -49.01 47.85
C ARG A 8 27.91 -50.55 47.65
N GLY A 9 26.92 -51.03 46.88
CA GLY A 9 27.01 -52.22 45.98
C GLY A 9 26.62 -53.58 46.57
N ARG A 10 26.09 -54.55 45.79
CA ARG A 10 25.76 -54.61 44.35
C ARG A 10 24.79 -55.79 44.08
N LEU A 11 23.92 -55.65 43.06
CA LEU A 11 23.30 -56.68 42.18
C LEU A 11 22.72 -57.98 42.78
N ALA A 12 21.70 -58.66 42.26
CA ALA A 12 20.66 -58.49 41.25
C ALA A 12 20.08 -59.90 40.99
N THR A 13 18.89 -59.97 40.36
CA THR A 13 18.24 -61.11 39.67
C THR A 13 17.34 -62.03 40.53
N ARG A 14 16.19 -62.54 40.03
CA ARG A 14 15.39 -62.27 38.81
C ARG A 14 14.00 -62.95 38.96
N HIS A 15 12.94 -62.34 38.38
CA HIS A 15 11.69 -63.00 37.91
C HIS A 15 10.76 -63.61 39.01
N ALA A 16 9.48 -63.91 38.77
CA ALA A 16 8.43 -63.32 37.92
C ALA A 16 7.05 -63.88 38.38
N ALA A 17 5.96 -63.33 37.83
CA ALA A 17 4.56 -63.55 38.22
C ALA A 17 3.95 -64.96 37.99
N VAL A 18 2.63 -65.03 38.28
CA VAL A 18 1.60 -66.02 37.82
C VAL A 18 1.17 -67.12 38.81
N ALA A 19 0.12 -66.79 39.56
CA ALA A 19 -1.19 -67.45 39.71
C ALA A 19 -1.41 -68.98 39.52
N SER A 20 -2.41 -69.46 40.30
CA SER A 20 -3.47 -70.43 39.93
C SER A 20 -3.34 -71.95 40.22
N LEU A 21 -4.21 -72.37 41.17
CA LEU A 21 -5.25 -73.42 41.04
C LEU A 21 -4.97 -74.93 41.30
N VAL A 22 -5.97 -75.55 41.96
CA VAL A 22 -6.37 -76.98 42.11
C VAL A 22 -5.37 -78.03 42.69
N PHE A 23 -5.74 -78.74 43.76
CA PHE A 23 -6.49 -80.02 43.65
C PHE A 23 -7.08 -80.55 44.98
N LEU A 24 -8.00 -81.52 44.83
CA LEU A 24 -8.91 -82.11 45.81
C LEU A 24 -8.56 -83.59 46.12
N ALA A 25 -9.15 -84.16 47.20
CA ALA A 25 -9.18 -85.61 47.57
C ALA A 25 -7.80 -86.22 47.97
N ALA A 26 -7.62 -87.37 48.64
CA ALA A 26 -8.45 -88.42 49.28
C ALA A 26 -7.52 -89.31 50.17
N VAL A 27 -7.91 -90.20 51.12
CA VAL A 27 -9.17 -90.49 51.87
C VAL A 27 -8.83 -91.45 53.05
N SER A 28 -9.69 -91.50 54.09
CA SER A 28 -9.98 -92.64 55.02
C SER A 28 -9.48 -92.57 56.47
N CYS A 29 -10.43 -92.64 57.42
CA CYS A 29 -10.61 -93.79 58.33
C CYS A 29 -11.88 -93.57 59.18
N ALA A 30 -12.66 -94.63 59.40
CA ALA A 30 -13.84 -94.63 60.27
C ALA A 30 -13.60 -95.51 61.51
N GLU A 31 -14.23 -95.19 62.63
CA GLU A 31 -14.61 -96.18 63.64
C GLU A 31 -15.79 -95.66 64.49
N ASP A 32 -16.60 -96.58 65.02
CA ASP A 32 -17.94 -96.32 65.56
C ASP A 32 -17.96 -95.73 66.98
N GLY A 33 -18.99 -94.93 67.30
CA GLY A 33 -19.28 -94.46 68.66
C GLY A 33 -20.66 -93.78 68.75
N PRO A 34 -21.50 -94.06 69.75
CA PRO A 34 -22.95 -93.92 69.61
C PRO A 34 -23.50 -92.50 69.89
N ALA A 35 -24.75 -92.31 69.46
CA ALA A 35 -25.53 -91.08 69.61
C ALA A 35 -25.49 -90.46 71.01
N GLY A 36 -24.72 -89.36 71.15
CA GLY A 36 -24.84 -88.43 72.26
C GLY A 36 -26.12 -87.59 72.16
N PRO A 37 -26.63 -87.07 73.29
CA PRO A 37 -27.93 -86.40 73.32
C PRO A 37 -27.91 -85.13 72.46
N SER A 38 -29.06 -84.80 71.88
CA SER A 38 -29.30 -83.49 71.29
C SER A 38 -29.05 -82.42 72.35
N HIS A 39 -27.89 -81.75 72.27
CA HIS A 39 -27.72 -80.48 72.97
C HIS A 39 -28.89 -79.59 72.57
N PRO A 40 -29.59 -78.93 73.52
CA PRO A 40 -30.58 -77.95 73.14
C PRO A 40 -29.87 -76.94 72.25
N ARG A 41 -30.41 -76.69 71.05
CA ARG A 41 -29.96 -75.57 70.20
C ARG A 41 -29.85 -74.37 71.14
N ARG A 42 -28.64 -73.80 71.30
CA ARG A 42 -28.47 -72.58 72.09
C ARG A 42 -29.38 -71.55 71.42
N MET A 43 -30.51 -71.26 72.05
CA MET A 43 -31.48 -70.34 71.48
C MET A 43 -30.78 -68.99 71.39
N VAL A 44 -30.67 -68.48 70.17
CA VAL A 44 -30.20 -67.12 69.93
C VAL A 44 -31.15 -66.20 70.68
N ALA A 45 -30.60 -65.40 71.59
CA ALA A 45 -31.33 -64.47 72.43
C ALA A 45 -31.15 -63.02 71.97
N SER A 46 -30.05 -62.75 71.26
CA SER A 46 -29.82 -61.48 70.57
C SER A 46 -28.96 -61.68 69.32
N VAL A 47 -29.08 -60.73 68.40
CA VAL A 47 -28.20 -60.58 67.24
C VAL A 47 -27.57 -59.19 67.34
N ALA A 48 -26.31 -59.07 66.99
CA ALA A 48 -25.60 -57.80 66.87
C ALA A 48 -25.06 -57.64 65.44
N VAL A 49 -24.99 -56.39 64.97
CA VAL A 49 -24.38 -56.01 63.68
C VAL A 49 -23.28 -54.99 63.93
N SER A 50 -22.16 -55.10 63.21
CA SER A 50 -21.03 -54.20 63.33
C SER A 50 -20.42 -53.85 61.96
N PRO A 51 -20.15 -52.55 61.68
CA PRO A 51 -20.53 -51.38 62.49
C PRO A 51 -22.06 -51.17 62.55
N ALA A 52 -22.56 -50.56 63.63
CA ALA A 52 -23.99 -50.24 63.78
C ALA A 52 -24.42 -49.01 62.95
N THR A 53 -23.45 -48.18 62.55
CA THR A 53 -23.62 -47.03 61.66
C THR A 53 -22.41 -46.92 60.75
N ALA A 54 -22.60 -46.66 59.46
CA ALA A 54 -21.49 -46.30 58.57
C ALA A 54 -21.92 -45.23 57.55
N THR A 55 -20.96 -44.42 57.13
CA THR A 55 -21.13 -43.41 56.09
C THR A 55 -20.36 -43.83 54.85
N LEU A 56 -21.00 -43.73 53.68
CA LEU A 56 -20.43 -43.92 52.35
C LEU A 56 -20.51 -42.56 51.62
N SER A 57 -19.55 -42.25 50.76
CA SER A 57 -19.42 -40.89 50.18
C SER A 57 -19.79 -40.81 48.70
N LEU A 58 -19.73 -41.92 47.96
CA LEU A 58 -20.06 -41.99 46.54
C LEU A 58 -20.81 -43.29 46.19
N PRO A 59 -21.67 -43.29 45.15
CA PRO A 59 -22.15 -44.52 44.52
C PRO A 59 -21.00 -45.46 44.15
N GLY A 60 -21.14 -46.74 44.47
CA GLY A 60 -20.08 -47.74 44.30
C GLY A 60 -19.14 -47.92 45.50
N ASP A 61 -19.13 -47.01 46.48
CA ASP A 61 -18.41 -47.23 47.75
C ASP A 61 -18.95 -48.47 48.47
N THR A 62 -18.08 -49.22 49.15
CA THR A 62 -18.48 -50.44 49.87
C THR A 62 -18.07 -50.45 51.33
N VAL A 63 -18.93 -51.03 52.18
CA VAL A 63 -18.61 -51.33 53.58
C VAL A 63 -19.07 -52.75 53.91
N ARG A 64 -18.21 -53.52 54.58
CA ARG A 64 -18.57 -54.88 55.03
C ARG A 64 -19.16 -54.82 56.43
N LEU A 65 -20.44 -55.18 56.53
CA LEU A 65 -21.09 -55.46 57.81
C LEU A 65 -20.77 -56.89 58.26
N THR A 66 -20.73 -57.08 59.57
CA THR A 66 -20.57 -58.38 60.22
C THR A 66 -21.69 -58.59 61.22
N ALA A 67 -22.12 -59.84 61.40
CA ALA A 67 -23.20 -60.19 62.31
C ALA A 67 -22.76 -61.29 63.30
N GLU A 68 -23.21 -61.17 64.54
CA GLU A 68 -22.92 -62.11 65.61
C GLU A 68 -24.21 -62.45 66.37
N ALA A 69 -24.52 -63.75 66.46
CA ALA A 69 -25.64 -64.26 67.25
C ALA A 69 -25.14 -64.64 68.65
N ARG A 70 -25.85 -64.21 69.70
CA ARG A 70 -25.49 -64.47 71.09
C ARG A 70 -26.61 -65.16 71.86
N ASP A 71 -26.24 -66.05 72.78
CA ASP A 71 -27.17 -66.72 73.69
C ASP A 71 -27.59 -65.83 74.87
N GLY A 72 -28.52 -66.31 75.70
CA GLY A 72 -29.02 -65.57 76.88
C GLY A 72 -27.98 -65.30 77.97
N GLN A 73 -26.73 -65.75 77.82
CA GLN A 73 -25.59 -65.40 78.68
C GLN A 73 -24.54 -64.54 77.94
N GLY A 74 -24.84 -64.09 76.71
CA GLY A 74 -23.99 -63.22 75.91
C GLY A 74 -22.88 -63.93 75.12
N ASN A 75 -22.83 -65.27 75.10
CA ASN A 75 -21.80 -66.01 74.36
C ASN A 75 -22.19 -66.17 72.88
N ALA A 76 -21.20 -66.14 71.98
CA ALA A 76 -21.39 -66.37 70.56
C ALA A 76 -21.97 -67.77 70.26
N VAL A 77 -22.98 -67.83 69.39
CA VAL A 77 -23.61 -69.08 68.94
C VAL A 77 -22.98 -69.51 67.61
N ALA A 78 -22.06 -70.47 67.69
CA ALA A 78 -21.37 -71.00 66.50
C ALA A 78 -22.34 -71.74 65.56
N GLY A 79 -22.20 -71.49 64.25
CA GLY A 79 -23.04 -72.11 63.20
C GLY A 79 -24.38 -71.41 62.93
N ALA A 80 -24.62 -70.23 63.52
CA ALA A 80 -25.76 -69.39 63.17
C ALA A 80 -25.70 -68.96 61.69
N THR A 81 -26.84 -68.99 61.00
CA THR A 81 -26.96 -68.53 59.61
C THR A 81 -27.66 -67.18 59.56
N PHE A 82 -27.18 -66.30 58.67
CA PHE A 82 -27.65 -64.94 58.55
C PHE A 82 -28.19 -64.66 57.15
N SER A 83 -29.29 -63.91 57.05
CA SER A 83 -29.74 -63.29 55.82
C SER A 83 -29.75 -61.77 55.97
N TRP A 84 -29.33 -61.07 54.92
CA TRP A 84 -29.22 -59.61 54.87
C TRP A 84 -30.28 -59.04 53.94
N ALA A 85 -30.83 -57.88 54.30
CA ALA A 85 -31.73 -57.11 53.45
C ALA A 85 -31.53 -55.61 53.70
N SER A 86 -31.45 -54.82 52.63
CA SER A 86 -31.57 -53.36 52.72
C SER A 86 -33.04 -52.97 52.87
N SER A 87 -33.33 -51.93 53.66
CA SER A 87 -34.66 -51.29 53.67
C SER A 87 -34.96 -50.55 52.37
N ASP A 88 -33.93 -50.10 51.66
CA ASP A 88 -34.02 -49.40 50.38
C ASP A 88 -32.87 -49.82 49.46
N GLY A 89 -33.21 -50.61 48.45
CA GLY A 89 -32.26 -51.10 47.45
C GLY A 89 -31.79 -50.04 46.45
N SER A 90 -32.45 -48.88 46.41
CA SER A 90 -32.02 -47.74 45.56
C SER A 90 -30.93 -46.89 46.22
N VAL A 91 -30.82 -46.93 47.55
CA VAL A 91 -29.80 -46.20 48.33
C VAL A 91 -28.59 -47.09 48.60
N VAL A 92 -28.80 -48.32 49.10
CA VAL A 92 -27.72 -49.33 49.23
C VAL A 92 -28.20 -50.74 48.88
N THR A 93 -27.34 -51.50 48.21
CA THR A 93 -27.51 -52.97 48.05
C THR A 93 -26.66 -53.72 49.07
N VAL A 94 -27.01 -54.96 49.38
CA VAL A 94 -26.22 -55.82 50.28
C VAL A 94 -26.16 -57.26 49.76
N ASP A 95 -24.97 -57.85 49.74
CA ASP A 95 -24.77 -59.24 49.32
C ASP A 95 -25.05 -60.27 50.44
N ALA A 96 -25.05 -61.56 50.08
CA ALA A 96 -25.27 -62.64 51.06
C ALA A 96 -24.17 -62.74 52.15
N GLY A 97 -23.01 -62.11 51.95
CA GLY A 97 -21.89 -62.04 52.88
C GLY A 97 -21.83 -60.74 53.70
N GLY A 98 -22.85 -59.88 53.63
CA GLY A 98 -22.90 -58.61 54.35
C GLY A 98 -22.04 -57.49 53.75
N LEU A 99 -21.57 -57.62 52.51
CA LEU A 99 -20.96 -56.49 51.79
C LEU A 99 -22.07 -55.56 51.31
N VAL A 100 -22.07 -54.32 51.80
CA VAL A 100 -22.98 -53.26 51.38
C VAL A 100 -22.28 -52.41 50.32
N THR A 101 -23.02 -52.05 49.25
CA THR A 101 -22.56 -51.15 48.19
C THR A 101 -23.53 -49.95 48.10
N ALA A 102 -22.99 -48.73 48.10
CA ALA A 102 -23.77 -47.52 47.86
C ALA A 102 -24.30 -47.50 46.42
N VAL A 103 -25.55 -47.05 46.25
CA VAL A 103 -26.23 -46.97 44.95
C VAL A 103 -26.66 -45.52 44.67
N SER A 104 -27.22 -44.82 45.64
CA SER A 104 -27.52 -43.38 45.55
C SER A 104 -27.52 -42.72 46.92
N GLY A 105 -27.50 -41.38 46.96
CA GLY A 105 -27.54 -40.59 48.19
C GLY A 105 -28.81 -40.83 49.01
N GLY A 106 -28.68 -40.88 50.33
CA GLY A 106 -29.81 -41.13 51.23
C GLY A 106 -29.44 -41.87 52.51
N THR A 107 -30.45 -42.40 53.20
CA THR A 107 -30.25 -43.20 54.42
C THR A 107 -31.05 -44.50 54.34
N ALA A 108 -30.37 -45.63 54.47
CA ALA A 108 -30.96 -46.96 54.40
C ALA A 108 -30.56 -47.82 55.61
N ALA A 109 -31.47 -48.67 56.04
CA ALA A 109 -31.31 -49.55 57.19
C ALA A 109 -31.02 -50.98 56.71
N VAL A 110 -29.78 -51.44 56.81
CA VAL A 110 -29.41 -52.82 56.44
C VAL A 110 -29.68 -53.73 57.62
N THR A 111 -30.66 -54.60 57.48
CA THR A 111 -31.11 -55.52 58.53
C THR A 111 -30.58 -56.91 58.28
N VAL A 112 -29.90 -57.47 59.28
CA VAL A 112 -29.55 -58.89 59.34
C VAL A 112 -30.58 -59.66 60.17
N ARG A 113 -30.95 -60.85 59.70
CA ARG A 113 -31.85 -61.78 60.41
C ARG A 113 -31.14 -63.11 60.63
N GLU A 114 -31.24 -63.67 61.83
CA GLU A 114 -30.74 -65.02 62.12
C GLU A 114 -31.81 -66.07 61.78
N GLY A 115 -31.40 -67.11 61.05
CA GLY A 115 -32.31 -68.02 60.36
C GLY A 115 -33.11 -68.99 61.24
N SER A 116 -32.73 -69.22 62.50
CA SER A 116 -33.39 -70.20 63.38
C SER A 116 -34.27 -69.61 64.48
N SER A 117 -34.03 -68.35 64.87
CA SER A 117 -34.80 -67.58 65.86
C SER A 117 -35.66 -66.48 65.24
N GLY A 118 -35.31 -66.00 64.05
CA GLY A 118 -35.95 -64.85 63.41
C GLY A 118 -35.58 -63.49 64.00
N LEU A 119 -34.74 -63.47 65.04
CA LEU A 119 -34.21 -62.24 65.65
C LEU A 119 -33.35 -61.47 64.65
N ASN A 120 -33.34 -60.14 64.79
CA ASN A 120 -32.70 -59.25 63.85
C ASN A 120 -31.88 -58.15 64.53
N ALA A 121 -30.94 -57.60 63.77
CA ALA A 121 -30.21 -56.38 64.09
C ALA A 121 -30.12 -55.51 62.83
N THR A 122 -30.00 -54.20 63.00
CA THR A 122 -30.04 -53.25 61.89
C THR A 122 -28.89 -52.25 62.01
N ALA A 123 -28.14 -52.08 60.93
CA ALA A 123 -27.14 -51.03 60.79
C ALA A 123 -27.74 -49.87 59.98
N LEU A 124 -27.44 -48.64 60.36
CA LEU A 124 -27.85 -47.44 59.62
C LEU A 124 -26.74 -47.00 58.67
N LEU A 125 -27.03 -46.96 57.38
CA LEU A 125 -26.11 -46.57 56.33
C LEU A 125 -26.54 -45.20 55.82
N VAL A 126 -25.63 -44.23 55.86
CA VAL A 126 -25.83 -42.91 55.27
C VAL A 126 -24.94 -42.81 54.06
N VAL A 127 -25.51 -42.64 52.88
CA VAL A 127 -24.77 -42.30 51.66
C VAL A 127 -24.87 -40.79 51.51
N ALA A 128 -23.75 -40.08 51.65
CA ALA A 128 -23.71 -38.65 51.43
C ALA A 128 -23.86 -38.35 49.92
N ASP A 129 -24.70 -37.38 49.56
CA ASP A 129 -24.82 -36.91 48.18
C ASP A 129 -23.91 -35.68 47.99
N GLU A 130 -22.60 -35.89 48.17
CA GLU A 130 -21.58 -34.83 48.07
C GLU A 130 -21.66 -34.04 46.73
N PRO A 131 -21.96 -34.65 45.56
CA PRO A 131 -22.20 -33.89 44.34
C PRO A 131 -23.45 -33.00 44.41
N ARG A 132 -24.60 -33.51 44.88
CA ARG A 132 -25.83 -32.71 45.02
C ARG A 132 -25.66 -31.57 46.04
N ASP A 133 -24.99 -31.82 47.16
CA ASP A 133 -24.69 -30.80 48.17
C ASP A 133 -23.71 -29.73 47.66
N ALA A 134 -22.76 -30.10 46.79
CA ALA A 134 -21.87 -29.15 46.12
C ALA A 134 -22.61 -28.30 45.08
N LEU A 135 -23.48 -28.92 44.27
CA LEU A 135 -24.34 -28.22 43.32
C LEU A 135 -25.33 -27.29 44.04
N PHE A 136 -25.94 -27.70 45.15
CA PHE A 136 -26.80 -26.81 45.96
C PHE A 136 -26.04 -25.59 46.50
N GLN A 137 -24.80 -25.75 46.96
CA GLN A 137 -23.97 -24.61 47.39
C GLN A 137 -23.60 -23.69 46.21
N LEU A 138 -23.37 -24.25 45.03
CA LEU A 138 -23.13 -23.51 43.78
C LEU A 138 -24.36 -22.71 43.34
N TYR A 139 -25.55 -23.32 43.39
CA TYR A 139 -26.83 -22.66 43.18
C TYR A 139 -27.04 -21.48 44.15
N ASP A 140 -26.85 -21.69 45.45
CA ASP A 140 -27.04 -20.64 46.45
C ASP A 140 -26.00 -19.51 46.31
N ALA A 141 -24.73 -19.83 46.02
CA ALA A 141 -23.64 -18.86 45.89
C ALA A 141 -23.65 -18.04 44.57
N MET A 142 -24.18 -18.62 43.49
CA MET A 142 -24.27 -17.99 42.17
C MET A 142 -25.70 -17.54 41.81
N ARG A 143 -26.55 -17.36 42.85
CA ARG A 143 -27.93 -16.82 42.77
C ARG A 143 -28.86 -17.59 41.82
N GLY A 144 -28.88 -18.91 41.90
CA GLY A 144 -29.66 -19.79 41.02
C GLY A 144 -31.17 -19.61 41.01
N HIS A 145 -31.73 -18.87 41.98
CA HIS A 145 -33.12 -18.43 41.97
C HIS A 145 -33.42 -17.33 40.93
N ALA A 146 -32.39 -16.76 40.30
CA ALA A 146 -32.46 -15.71 39.30
C ALA A 146 -31.87 -16.12 37.94
N TRP A 147 -31.43 -17.38 37.79
CA TRP A 147 -30.94 -17.91 36.51
C TRP A 147 -32.05 -17.97 35.45
N VAL A 148 -31.66 -17.90 34.19
CA VAL A 148 -32.56 -18.00 33.03
C VAL A 148 -33.22 -19.39 33.00
N ASN A 149 -32.45 -20.44 33.24
CA ASN A 149 -32.91 -21.80 33.43
C ASN A 149 -32.32 -22.42 34.70
N SER A 150 -33.20 -22.95 35.55
CA SER A 150 -32.86 -23.67 36.79
C SER A 150 -33.66 -24.97 36.91
N GLU A 151 -34.00 -25.60 35.78
CA GLU A 151 -34.79 -26.83 35.74
C GLU A 151 -34.16 -27.95 36.59
N ASN A 152 -34.99 -28.55 37.45
CA ASN A 152 -34.67 -29.59 38.44
C ASN A 152 -33.64 -29.23 39.53
N TRP A 153 -33.03 -28.05 39.51
CA TRP A 153 -32.21 -27.55 40.62
C TRP A 153 -33.05 -27.40 41.90
N ARG A 154 -32.42 -27.66 43.06
CA ARG A 154 -33.09 -27.68 44.39
C ARG A 154 -34.23 -28.72 44.52
N THR A 155 -34.22 -29.77 43.70
CA THR A 155 -35.14 -30.92 43.79
C THR A 155 -34.42 -32.24 44.11
N ASP A 156 -35.19 -33.30 44.33
CA ASP A 156 -34.71 -34.68 44.49
C ASP A 156 -34.58 -35.44 43.15
N ALA A 157 -34.72 -34.77 42.00
CA ALA A 157 -34.59 -35.40 40.68
C ALA A 157 -33.15 -35.93 40.43
N PRO A 158 -32.97 -36.93 39.55
CA PRO A 158 -31.65 -37.42 39.13
C PRO A 158 -30.77 -36.29 38.57
N LEU A 159 -29.46 -36.30 38.87
CA LEU A 159 -28.57 -35.17 38.56
C LEU A 159 -28.39 -34.95 37.05
N ASP A 160 -28.46 -36.02 36.25
CA ASP A 160 -28.47 -36.02 34.78
C ASP A 160 -29.74 -35.40 34.16
N THR A 161 -30.73 -35.03 34.97
CA THR A 161 -31.92 -34.29 34.55
C THR A 161 -31.87 -32.80 34.95
N TRP A 162 -30.82 -32.36 35.63
CA TRP A 162 -30.68 -30.95 36.00
C TRP A 162 -30.13 -30.15 34.83
N TYR A 163 -30.67 -28.95 34.63
CA TYR A 163 -30.16 -28.07 33.56
C TYR A 163 -28.66 -27.81 33.74
N GLY A 164 -27.90 -28.08 32.69
CA GLY A 164 -26.44 -27.88 32.69
C GLY A 164 -25.60 -28.95 33.37
N VAL A 165 -26.19 -30.07 33.84
CA VAL A 165 -25.45 -31.12 34.56
C VAL A 165 -25.44 -32.42 33.77
N THR A 166 -24.26 -32.85 33.33
CA THR A 166 -24.04 -34.13 32.65
C THR A 166 -23.33 -35.11 33.57
N THR A 167 -23.81 -36.35 33.65
CA THR A 167 -23.18 -37.43 34.43
C THR A 167 -22.70 -38.59 33.56
N ASP A 168 -21.75 -39.37 34.06
CA ASP A 168 -21.34 -40.62 33.43
C ASP A 168 -22.33 -41.78 33.66
N GLU A 169 -22.03 -42.96 33.09
CA GLU A 169 -22.79 -44.21 33.26
C GLU A 169 -22.92 -44.68 34.74
N GLN A 170 -22.20 -44.07 35.68
CA GLN A 170 -22.27 -44.33 37.12
C GLN A 170 -22.98 -43.20 37.90
N GLY A 171 -23.53 -42.19 37.22
CA GLY A 171 -24.24 -41.06 37.84
C GLY A 171 -23.31 -40.02 38.48
N ARG A 172 -22.01 -40.01 38.15
CA ARG A 172 -21.04 -39.04 38.65
C ARG A 172 -21.00 -37.83 37.73
N VAL A 173 -21.05 -36.62 38.27
CA VAL A 173 -20.99 -35.37 37.48
C VAL A 173 -19.64 -35.27 36.77
N ILE A 174 -19.68 -35.18 35.44
CA ILE A 174 -18.50 -35.06 34.56
C ILE A 174 -18.47 -33.73 33.81
N GLU A 175 -19.60 -33.04 33.69
CA GLU A 175 -19.69 -31.76 33.01
C GLU A 175 -20.73 -30.89 33.70
N LEU A 176 -20.39 -29.61 33.86
CA LEU A 176 -21.24 -28.55 34.38
C LEU A 176 -21.14 -27.37 33.41
N ASP A 177 -22.14 -27.25 32.53
CA ASP A 177 -22.31 -26.13 31.60
C ASP A 177 -23.48 -25.27 32.06
N LEU A 178 -23.18 -24.08 32.56
CA LEU A 178 -24.16 -23.06 32.90
C LEU A 178 -23.85 -21.75 32.17
N SER A 179 -23.28 -21.85 30.96
CA SER A 179 -23.05 -20.71 30.09
C SER A 179 -24.35 -19.92 29.85
N ASP A 180 -24.22 -18.60 29.71
CA ASP A 180 -25.32 -17.67 29.36
C ASP A 180 -26.53 -17.65 30.31
N ASN A 181 -26.42 -18.31 31.46
CA ASN A 181 -27.55 -18.55 32.34
C ASN A 181 -27.86 -17.37 33.30
N GLY A 182 -27.28 -16.20 33.08
CA GLY A 182 -27.43 -15.03 33.95
C GLY A 182 -26.78 -15.21 35.33
N LEU A 183 -25.63 -15.88 35.38
CA LEU A 183 -24.92 -16.21 36.63
C LEU A 183 -24.47 -14.94 37.37
N ALA A 184 -24.71 -14.87 38.69
CA ALA A 184 -24.31 -13.71 39.50
C ALA A 184 -23.97 -14.10 40.94
N GLY A 185 -22.87 -13.59 41.48
CA GLY A 185 -22.40 -13.97 42.82
C GLY A 185 -20.93 -14.33 42.80
N SER A 186 -20.54 -15.47 43.36
CA SER A 186 -19.13 -15.92 43.36
C SER A 186 -19.02 -17.43 43.31
N ILE A 187 -17.99 -17.96 42.63
CA ILE A 187 -17.71 -19.40 42.57
C ILE A 187 -17.33 -19.91 43.98
N PRO A 188 -18.11 -20.81 44.61
CA PRO A 188 -17.83 -21.26 45.97
C PRO A 188 -16.73 -22.34 46.00
N PRO A 189 -15.93 -22.44 47.08
CA PRO A 189 -14.92 -23.48 47.23
C PRO A 189 -15.46 -24.93 47.18
N ALA A 190 -16.78 -25.10 47.41
CA ALA A 190 -17.46 -26.39 47.33
C ALA A 190 -17.39 -27.06 45.96
N ILE A 191 -17.14 -26.30 44.89
CA ILE A 191 -16.99 -26.83 43.51
C ILE A 191 -15.92 -27.93 43.42
N ALA A 192 -14.88 -27.87 44.26
CA ALA A 192 -13.81 -28.86 44.34
C ALA A 192 -14.26 -30.26 44.82
N ARG A 193 -15.51 -30.42 45.25
CA ARG A 193 -16.10 -31.73 45.60
C ARG A 193 -16.58 -32.50 44.36
N LEU A 194 -16.77 -31.83 43.22
CA LEU A 194 -17.10 -32.45 41.93
C LEU A 194 -15.84 -33.08 41.32
N ALA A 195 -15.21 -34.03 42.03
CA ALA A 195 -13.86 -34.52 41.72
C ALA A 195 -13.72 -35.22 40.35
N THR A 196 -14.84 -35.65 39.74
CA THR A 196 -14.91 -36.27 38.40
C THR A 196 -15.16 -35.28 37.27
N LEU A 197 -15.27 -33.97 37.56
CA LEU A 197 -15.56 -32.95 36.56
C LEU A 197 -14.44 -32.85 35.51
N VAL A 198 -14.84 -32.93 34.25
CA VAL A 198 -14.01 -32.83 33.03
C VAL A 198 -14.24 -31.49 32.33
N VAL A 199 -15.49 -31.02 32.27
CA VAL A 199 -15.85 -29.71 31.71
C VAL A 199 -16.50 -28.84 32.78
N LEU A 200 -16.00 -27.61 32.94
CA LEU A 200 -16.65 -26.55 33.70
C LEU A 200 -16.78 -25.32 32.80
N ASP A 201 -17.99 -25.04 32.36
CA ASP A 201 -18.33 -23.81 31.64
C ASP A 201 -19.30 -22.98 32.48
N LEU A 202 -18.85 -21.80 32.90
CA LEU A 202 -19.66 -20.78 33.59
C LEU A 202 -19.54 -19.44 32.85
N SER A 203 -19.28 -19.47 31.55
CA SER A 203 -19.05 -18.28 30.75
C SER A 203 -20.32 -17.46 30.53
N VAL A 204 -20.12 -16.20 30.15
CA VAL A 204 -21.19 -15.36 29.59
C VAL A 204 -20.75 -15.04 28.18
N SER A 205 -21.45 -15.59 27.19
CA SER A 205 -21.27 -15.15 25.81
C SER A 205 -21.76 -13.71 25.70
N ASP A 206 -20.90 -12.87 25.16
CA ASP A 206 -21.37 -11.67 24.50
C ASP A 206 -21.61 -12.07 23.04
N ASP A 207 -22.86 -11.95 22.57
CA ASP A 207 -23.25 -12.21 21.17
C ASP A 207 -22.40 -11.40 20.17
N SER A 208 -21.71 -10.34 20.62
CA SER A 208 -20.75 -9.59 19.82
C SER A 208 -19.37 -10.28 19.64
N ILE A 209 -18.96 -11.19 20.54
CA ILE A 209 -17.58 -11.72 20.61
C ILE A 209 -17.47 -13.18 20.18
N ALA A 210 -18.44 -14.05 20.47
CA ALA A 210 -18.42 -15.43 19.98
C ALA A 210 -18.36 -15.48 18.44
N GLY A 211 -19.03 -14.53 17.79
CA GLY A 211 -18.96 -14.31 16.35
C GLY A 211 -17.63 -13.74 15.83
N GLN A 212 -16.71 -13.29 16.69
CA GLN A 212 -15.38 -12.79 16.29
C GLN A 212 -14.29 -13.84 16.53
N LEU A 213 -14.35 -14.59 17.65
CA LEU A 213 -13.40 -15.67 17.96
C LEU A 213 -13.49 -16.85 16.97
N GLU A 214 -14.68 -17.25 16.51
CA GLU A 214 -14.80 -18.37 15.55
C GLU A 214 -14.54 -17.99 14.09
N ARG A 215 -14.53 -16.69 13.72
CA ARG A 215 -14.41 -16.28 12.31
C ARG A 215 -12.99 -16.36 11.73
N GLY A 216 -11.95 -16.39 12.58
CA GLY A 216 -10.57 -16.65 12.13
C GLY A 216 -10.40 -18.05 11.52
N ALA A 217 -11.07 -19.06 12.08
CA ALA A 217 -10.78 -20.48 11.80
C ALA A 217 -11.42 -21.06 10.50
N GLY A 218 -11.74 -20.25 9.48
CA GLY A 218 -12.16 -20.84 8.19
C GLY A 218 -12.86 -19.99 7.14
N ARG A 219 -13.05 -18.68 7.32
CA ARG A 219 -13.49 -17.79 6.23
C ARG A 219 -12.85 -16.42 6.32
N SER A 220 -12.08 -16.08 5.28
CA SER A 220 -11.70 -14.72 4.95
C SER A 220 -12.83 -13.72 5.23
N PRO A 221 -12.57 -12.65 6.01
CA PRO A 221 -13.53 -11.58 6.17
C PRO A 221 -13.89 -11.06 4.79
N ARG A 222 -15.19 -10.98 4.48
CA ARG A 222 -15.60 -10.14 3.34
C ARG A 222 -15.25 -8.70 3.71
N PRO A 223 -14.86 -7.85 2.74
CA PRO A 223 -14.63 -6.44 3.02
C PRO A 223 -15.88 -5.86 3.71
N HIS A 224 -15.69 -5.37 4.93
CA HIS A 224 -16.70 -4.61 5.64
C HIS A 224 -16.70 -3.20 5.01
N PRO A 225 -17.83 -2.73 4.43
CA PRO A 225 -17.89 -1.47 3.68
C PRO A 225 -17.91 -0.26 4.64
N GLY A 226 -16.79 -0.05 5.33
CA GLY A 226 -16.65 0.95 6.40
C GLY A 226 -15.33 0.90 7.17
N LEU A 227 -14.49 -0.12 6.98
CA LEU A 227 -13.14 -0.17 7.55
C LEU A 227 -12.20 0.76 6.76
N SER A 228 -11.85 1.95 7.27
CA SER A 228 -10.90 2.90 6.64
C SER A 228 -9.45 2.64 7.05
N LEU A 229 -8.55 2.38 6.08
CA LEU A 229 -7.11 2.16 6.34
C LEU A 229 -6.40 3.34 7.06
N ASP A 230 -6.93 4.55 6.92
CA ASP A 230 -6.32 5.81 7.41
C ASP A 230 -7.25 6.56 8.40
N ALA A 231 -8.08 5.84 9.16
CA ALA A 231 -8.99 6.41 10.16
C ALA A 231 -8.24 7.32 11.15
N GLY A 232 -8.61 8.61 11.22
CA GLY A 232 -7.95 9.61 12.09
C GLY A 232 -7.07 10.62 11.36
N LEU A 233 -6.83 10.50 10.06
CA LEU A 233 -6.11 11.51 9.27
C LEU A 233 -7.00 12.57 8.59
N ASP A 234 -8.32 12.38 8.65
CA ASP A 234 -9.36 13.08 7.87
C ASP A 234 -9.98 14.32 8.55
N GLY A 235 -9.72 14.53 9.84
CA GLY A 235 -10.39 15.56 10.66
C GLY A 235 -9.54 16.75 11.12
N SER A 236 -9.56 17.84 10.34
CA SER A 236 -9.16 19.22 10.71
C SER A 236 -7.66 19.59 10.87
N LEU A 237 -7.32 20.80 10.41
CA LEU A 237 -6.07 21.50 10.66
C LEU A 237 -6.09 22.21 12.05
N ASP A 238 -6.43 21.50 13.12
CA ASP A 238 -6.42 22.04 14.49
C ASP A 238 -5.54 21.16 15.42
N PRO A 239 -4.35 21.64 15.82
CA PRO A 239 -3.38 20.82 16.55
C PRO A 239 -3.76 20.71 18.03
N GLY A 240 -4.65 19.77 18.38
CA GLY A 240 -5.11 19.67 19.77
C GLY A 240 -6.00 18.50 20.20
N ARG A 241 -6.22 17.46 19.39
CA ARG A 241 -6.94 16.25 19.83
C ARG A 241 -6.25 14.97 19.38
N ASP A 242 -5.78 14.19 20.35
CA ASP A 242 -5.28 12.83 20.17
C ASP A 242 -6.47 11.90 19.82
N GLY A 243 -6.83 11.86 18.54
CA GLY A 243 -7.81 10.94 17.96
C GLY A 243 -7.12 9.67 17.50
N ASP A 244 -7.26 8.60 18.27
CA ASP A 244 -6.49 7.37 18.15
C ASP A 244 -7.09 6.41 17.07
N PRO A 245 -6.33 6.02 16.02
CA PRO A 245 -6.82 5.11 14.97
C PRO A 245 -7.19 3.72 15.51
N ASP A 246 -8.42 3.28 15.24
CA ASP A 246 -8.95 2.00 15.73
C ASP A 246 -9.38 1.09 14.56
N MET A 247 -8.44 0.28 14.03
CA MET A 247 -8.71 -0.88 13.15
C MET A 247 -7.57 -1.93 13.19
N PRO A 248 -7.84 -3.22 12.87
CA PRO A 248 -9.14 -3.89 12.76
C PRO A 248 -9.42 -4.81 13.96
N GLY A 249 -10.68 -5.26 14.11
CA GLY A 249 -11.00 -6.43 14.95
C GLY A 249 -11.65 -6.18 16.33
N GLY A 250 -11.89 -4.92 16.74
CA GLY A 250 -12.57 -4.61 18.00
C GLY A 250 -13.75 -3.64 17.80
N THR A 251 -14.97 -4.15 17.63
CA THR A 251 -16.17 -3.30 17.58
C THR A 251 -16.56 -2.79 18.95
N ARG A 252 -15.95 -1.70 19.41
CA ARG A 252 -16.48 -0.91 20.53
C ARG A 252 -17.52 0.07 19.98
N LEU A 253 -18.73 0.05 20.56
CA LEU A 253 -19.84 0.90 20.12
C LEU A 253 -19.47 2.38 20.18
N ALA A 254 -19.87 3.14 19.16
CA ALA A 254 -19.58 4.56 19.03
C ALA A 254 -20.14 5.39 20.20
N GLU A 255 -19.30 6.22 20.82
CA GLU A 255 -19.72 7.35 21.63
C GLU A 255 -19.89 8.58 20.72
N THR A 256 -21.10 8.79 20.20
CA THR A 256 -21.51 10.09 19.65
C THR A 256 -22.06 10.99 20.76
N ASP A 257 -21.81 12.29 20.64
CA ASP A 257 -22.14 13.35 21.60
C ASP A 257 -23.46 13.14 22.39
N LEU A 258 -23.32 12.83 23.68
CA LEU A 258 -24.34 13.09 24.68
C LEU A 258 -23.74 13.84 25.87
N ALA A 259 -24.36 14.98 26.19
CA ALA A 259 -23.87 15.91 27.20
C ALA A 259 -23.68 15.27 28.58
N GLU A 260 -22.49 15.51 29.16
CA GLU A 260 -22.16 15.64 30.58
C GLU A 260 -23.23 15.11 31.58
N THR A 261 -23.45 13.79 31.62
CA THR A 261 -24.39 13.15 32.56
C THR A 261 -23.91 11.78 33.05
N ASP A 262 -22.92 11.78 33.95
CA ASP A 262 -22.73 10.81 35.06
C ASP A 262 -22.98 9.30 34.75
N ALA A 263 -22.65 8.87 33.54
CA ALA A 263 -22.89 7.51 33.05
C ALA A 263 -21.82 6.56 33.59
N ARG A 264 -22.06 6.02 34.78
CA ARG A 264 -21.33 4.84 35.27
C ARG A 264 -21.42 3.73 34.22
N PRO A 265 -20.36 2.94 33.98
CA PRO A 265 -20.45 1.79 33.10
C PRO A 265 -21.58 0.89 33.58
N LEU A 266 -22.45 0.47 32.66
CA LEU A 266 -23.47 -0.55 32.92
C LEU A 266 -22.75 -1.76 33.50
N ALA A 267 -23.03 -2.08 34.76
CA ALA A 267 -22.32 -3.14 35.46
C ALA A 267 -22.56 -4.47 34.73
N ARG A 268 -21.51 -5.05 34.14
CA ARG A 268 -21.53 -6.42 33.59
C ARG A 268 -22.13 -7.33 34.67
N GLN A 269 -23.26 -7.96 34.37
CA GLN A 269 -23.92 -8.86 35.31
C GLN A 269 -23.36 -10.26 35.08
N GLY A 270 -22.41 -10.65 35.93
CA GLY A 270 -21.72 -11.93 35.86
C GLY A 270 -21.24 -12.40 37.24
N LEU A 271 -20.47 -13.48 37.27
CA LEU A 271 -19.75 -13.93 38.46
C LEU A 271 -18.69 -12.90 38.88
N THR A 272 -18.51 -12.76 40.19
CA THR A 272 -17.65 -11.75 40.84
C THR A 272 -16.76 -12.37 41.92
N GLY A 273 -15.78 -11.60 42.38
CA GLY A 273 -14.81 -12.04 43.38
C GLY A 273 -13.67 -12.88 42.79
N PRO A 274 -12.78 -13.44 43.62
CA PRO A 274 -11.60 -14.14 43.16
C PRO A 274 -11.84 -15.59 42.76
N LEU A 275 -11.06 -16.09 41.79
CA LEU A 275 -11.01 -17.52 41.48
C LEU A 275 -10.62 -18.31 42.74
N PRO A 276 -11.44 -19.28 43.18
CA PRO A 276 -11.11 -20.06 44.36
C PRO A 276 -9.96 -21.02 44.06
N ARG A 277 -8.87 -20.95 44.84
CA ARG A 277 -7.68 -21.82 44.75
C ARG A 277 -7.99 -23.33 44.77
N THR A 278 -9.17 -23.69 45.28
CA THR A 278 -9.67 -25.07 45.33
C THR A 278 -10.02 -25.63 43.94
N LEU A 279 -10.17 -24.80 42.90
CA LEU A 279 -10.29 -25.28 41.51
C LEU A 279 -9.12 -26.19 41.13
N GLY A 280 -7.89 -25.89 41.59
CA GLY A 280 -6.69 -26.72 41.40
C GLY A 280 -6.71 -28.11 42.08
N ALA A 281 -7.85 -28.55 42.62
CA ALA A 281 -8.08 -29.92 43.09
C ALA A 281 -8.87 -30.78 42.09
N LEU A 282 -9.44 -30.20 41.03
CA LEU A 282 -10.22 -30.90 40.01
C LEU A 282 -9.32 -31.62 38.99
N SER A 283 -8.59 -32.64 39.43
CA SER A 283 -7.52 -33.29 38.64
C SER A 283 -7.96 -33.96 37.32
N HIS A 284 -9.26 -34.05 37.07
CA HIS A 284 -9.85 -34.59 35.83
C HIS A 284 -10.32 -33.51 34.84
N LEU A 285 -10.24 -32.23 35.21
CA LEU A 285 -10.73 -31.12 34.41
C LEU A 285 -9.89 -30.95 33.13
N GLY A 286 -10.53 -31.15 31.98
CA GLY A 286 -10.00 -30.89 30.64
C GLY A 286 -10.30 -29.47 30.16
N THR A 287 -11.51 -28.97 30.44
CA THR A 287 -11.96 -27.64 30.00
C THR A 287 -12.40 -26.79 31.18
N LEU A 288 -11.83 -25.59 31.30
CA LEU A 288 -12.24 -24.55 32.25
C LEU A 288 -12.52 -23.25 31.49
N ASN A 289 -13.79 -22.92 31.31
CA ASN A 289 -14.24 -21.66 30.70
C ASN A 289 -15.00 -20.82 31.73
N LEU A 290 -14.44 -19.66 32.07
CA LEU A 290 -15.01 -18.65 32.98
C LEU A 290 -15.07 -17.27 32.32
N SER A 291 -15.03 -17.22 30.98
CA SER A 291 -14.97 -15.97 30.21
C SER A 291 -16.22 -15.10 30.34
N GLY A 292 -16.11 -13.80 30.01
CA GLY A 292 -17.23 -12.85 29.97
C GLY A 292 -17.77 -12.39 31.33
N ASN A 293 -17.14 -12.81 32.42
CA ASN A 293 -17.60 -12.55 33.78
C ASN A 293 -17.01 -11.23 34.37
N SER A 294 -17.09 -11.07 35.69
CA SER A 294 -16.50 -9.95 36.45
C SER A 294 -15.63 -10.46 37.60
N LEU A 295 -14.91 -11.56 37.36
CA LEU A 295 -13.97 -12.16 38.30
C LEU A 295 -12.78 -11.22 38.51
N THR A 296 -12.21 -11.23 39.72
CA THR A 296 -11.23 -10.23 40.19
C THR A 296 -10.02 -10.86 40.88
N GLY A 297 -8.96 -10.10 41.11
CA GLY A 297 -7.76 -10.61 41.78
C GLY A 297 -6.92 -11.56 40.90
N PRO A 298 -5.93 -12.26 41.48
CA PRO A 298 -4.96 -13.03 40.70
C PRO A 298 -5.44 -14.41 40.31
N ILE A 299 -4.97 -14.87 39.15
CA ILE A 299 -5.03 -16.27 38.71
C ILE A 299 -4.30 -17.13 39.76
N PRO A 300 -4.95 -18.15 40.37
CA PRO A 300 -4.31 -18.99 41.36
C PRO A 300 -3.20 -19.86 40.76
N PRO A 301 -1.96 -19.85 41.30
CA PRO A 301 -0.90 -20.79 40.90
C PRO A 301 -1.31 -22.26 41.06
N GLU A 302 -2.27 -22.56 41.95
CA GLU A 302 -2.82 -23.90 42.11
C GLU A 302 -3.52 -24.44 40.84
N LEU A 303 -3.91 -23.60 39.87
CA LEU A 303 -4.43 -24.07 38.57
C LEU A 303 -3.39 -24.85 37.76
N GLY A 304 -2.09 -24.60 37.94
CA GLY A 304 -1.01 -25.37 37.31
C GLY A 304 -0.95 -26.86 37.70
N ARG A 305 -1.82 -27.31 38.62
CA ARG A 305 -1.96 -28.72 39.01
C ARG A 305 -2.97 -29.50 38.16
N LEU A 306 -3.72 -28.82 37.29
CA LEU A 306 -4.77 -29.42 36.46
C LEU A 306 -4.16 -30.16 35.27
N ALA A 307 -3.43 -31.25 35.54
CA ALA A 307 -2.64 -31.95 34.53
C ALA A 307 -3.45 -32.56 33.36
N ALA A 308 -4.78 -32.63 33.46
CA ALA A 308 -5.67 -33.04 32.38
C ALA A 308 -6.14 -31.88 31.48
N LEU A 309 -5.88 -30.62 31.86
CA LEU A 309 -6.45 -29.43 31.23
C LEU A 309 -5.87 -29.23 29.82
N ASP A 310 -6.76 -29.20 28.83
CA ASP A 310 -6.47 -28.85 27.44
C ASP A 310 -6.91 -27.42 27.09
N THR A 311 -7.91 -26.88 27.80
CA THR A 311 -8.52 -25.59 27.50
C THR A 311 -8.70 -24.77 28.77
N LEU A 312 -8.07 -23.59 28.82
CA LEU A 312 -8.23 -22.60 29.88
C LEU A 312 -8.63 -21.26 29.28
N ASP A 313 -9.88 -20.85 29.51
CA ASP A 313 -10.40 -19.54 29.11
C ASP A 313 -10.88 -18.75 30.33
N LEU A 314 -10.16 -17.65 30.61
CA LEU A 314 -10.47 -16.66 31.65
C LEU A 314 -10.60 -15.24 31.05
N GLY A 315 -10.82 -15.13 29.74
CA GLY A 315 -10.90 -13.85 29.05
C GLY A 315 -12.05 -12.95 29.53
N LEU A 316 -12.02 -11.67 29.16
CA LEU A 316 -13.13 -10.72 29.37
C LEU A 316 -13.55 -10.58 30.85
N ASN A 317 -12.58 -10.51 31.75
CA ASN A 317 -12.79 -10.44 33.21
C ASN A 317 -12.02 -9.22 33.81
N ALA A 318 -11.96 -9.12 35.13
CA ALA A 318 -11.20 -8.08 35.85
C ALA A 318 -10.06 -8.69 36.69
N LEU A 319 -9.41 -9.75 36.17
CA LEU A 319 -8.27 -10.41 36.81
C LEU A 319 -7.04 -9.50 36.83
N THR A 320 -6.19 -9.65 37.84
CA THR A 320 -5.10 -8.70 38.12
C THR A 320 -3.84 -9.40 38.64
N GLY A 321 -2.69 -8.74 38.51
CA GLY A 321 -1.39 -9.34 38.87
C GLY A 321 -0.83 -10.26 37.78
N PRO A 322 0.25 -11.02 38.06
CA PRO A 322 0.97 -11.76 37.04
C PRO A 322 0.32 -13.08 36.66
N ILE A 323 0.55 -13.48 35.40
CA ILE A 323 0.32 -14.85 34.92
C ILE A 323 1.24 -15.79 35.74
N PRO A 324 0.70 -16.81 36.43
CA PRO A 324 1.53 -17.72 37.22
C PRO A 324 2.45 -18.56 36.33
N PRO A 325 3.77 -18.65 36.62
CA PRO A 325 4.68 -19.53 35.88
C PRO A 325 4.29 -21.02 35.98
N GLU A 326 3.56 -21.41 37.02
CA GLU A 326 3.00 -22.76 37.20
C GLU A 326 2.01 -23.16 36.10
N LEU A 327 1.43 -22.21 35.33
CA LEU A 327 0.63 -22.58 34.15
C LEU A 327 1.47 -23.26 33.05
N GLY A 328 2.80 -23.04 33.04
CA GLY A 328 3.74 -23.75 32.14
C GLY A 328 3.95 -25.23 32.46
N ASP A 329 3.40 -25.75 33.56
CA ASP A 329 3.44 -27.17 33.90
C ASP A 329 2.23 -27.96 33.34
N LEU A 330 1.27 -27.28 32.70
CA LEU A 330 0.05 -27.87 32.09
C LEU A 330 0.34 -28.55 30.75
N SER A 331 1.06 -29.69 30.77
CA SER A 331 1.61 -30.34 29.55
C SER A 331 0.59 -30.80 28.49
N HIS A 332 -0.70 -30.76 28.78
CA HIS A 332 -1.80 -31.09 27.86
C HIS A 332 -2.51 -29.85 27.28
N LEU A 333 -2.17 -28.64 27.74
CA LEU A 333 -2.83 -27.40 27.34
C LEU A 333 -2.62 -27.11 25.85
N LYS A 334 -3.74 -26.89 25.16
CA LYS A 334 -3.87 -26.51 23.75
C LYS A 334 -4.28 -25.06 23.59
N VAL A 335 -5.22 -24.61 24.42
CA VAL A 335 -5.82 -23.26 24.35
C VAL A 335 -5.61 -22.55 25.68
N LEU A 336 -4.93 -21.40 25.64
CA LEU A 336 -4.79 -20.48 26.77
C LEU A 336 -5.30 -19.10 26.39
N ARG A 337 -6.49 -18.74 26.86
CA ARG A 337 -7.13 -17.44 26.63
C ARG A 337 -7.23 -16.65 27.92
N LEU A 338 -6.49 -15.55 27.98
CA LEU A 338 -6.55 -14.54 29.02
C LEU A 338 -6.81 -13.10 28.50
N PRO A 339 -7.49 -12.87 27.34
CA PRO A 339 -7.63 -11.53 26.77
C PRO A 339 -8.51 -10.62 27.65
N GLU A 340 -8.41 -9.31 27.46
CA GLU A 340 -9.28 -8.30 28.10
C GLU A 340 -9.40 -8.49 29.62
N ASN A 341 -8.27 -8.29 30.30
CA ASN A 341 -8.12 -8.37 31.75
C ASN A 341 -7.13 -7.27 32.24
N GLY A 342 -6.86 -7.21 33.54
CA GLY A 342 -5.86 -6.32 34.15
C GLY A 342 -4.57 -7.03 34.56
N LEU A 343 -4.15 -8.07 33.84
CA LEU A 343 -2.94 -8.82 34.16
C LEU A 343 -1.69 -7.97 33.95
N THR A 344 -0.65 -8.17 34.77
CA THR A 344 0.52 -7.29 34.87
C THR A 344 1.85 -8.04 34.99
N GLY A 345 2.94 -7.41 34.58
CA GLY A 345 4.28 -8.02 34.64
C GLY A 345 4.56 -8.96 33.47
N PRO A 346 5.67 -9.71 33.51
CA PRO A 346 6.18 -10.40 32.32
C PRO A 346 5.39 -11.66 31.97
N ILE A 347 5.30 -11.94 30.67
CA ILE A 347 4.90 -13.25 30.15
C ILE A 347 5.89 -14.30 30.71
N PRO A 348 5.44 -15.35 31.41
CA PRO A 348 6.36 -16.34 31.97
C PRO A 348 7.04 -17.17 30.88
N ARG A 349 8.38 -17.24 30.91
CA ARG A 349 9.17 -18.12 30.02
C ARG A 349 8.75 -19.59 30.12
N GLU A 350 8.21 -19.98 31.27
CA GLU A 350 7.65 -21.30 31.54
C GLU A 350 6.55 -21.71 30.56
N LEU A 351 5.80 -20.77 29.98
CA LEU A 351 4.79 -21.06 28.96
C LEU A 351 5.41 -21.70 27.70
N GLY A 352 6.69 -21.43 27.40
CA GLY A 352 7.45 -22.07 26.32
C GLY A 352 7.68 -23.59 26.48
N ARG A 353 7.20 -24.20 27.58
CA ARG A 353 7.22 -25.66 27.79
C ARG A 353 5.96 -26.37 27.28
N LEU A 354 4.90 -25.62 26.95
CA LEU A 354 3.58 -26.15 26.63
C LEU A 354 3.57 -26.75 25.21
N ALA A 355 4.21 -27.90 25.04
CA ALA A 355 4.45 -28.53 23.73
C ALA A 355 3.19 -29.00 22.98
N GLN A 356 1.99 -28.80 23.53
CA GLN A 356 0.70 -29.05 22.89
C GLN A 356 -0.08 -27.75 22.61
N LEU A 357 0.44 -26.58 22.98
CA LEU A 357 -0.23 -25.30 22.82
C LEU A 357 -0.39 -24.97 21.34
N GLU A 358 -1.63 -24.76 20.94
CA GLU A 358 -2.08 -24.39 19.59
C GLU A 358 -2.47 -22.90 19.56
N GLU A 359 -2.97 -22.36 20.68
CA GLU A 359 -3.48 -20.99 20.79
C GLU A 359 -3.05 -20.31 22.10
N LEU A 360 -2.47 -19.11 22.00
CA LEU A 360 -2.09 -18.25 23.14
C LEU A 360 -2.63 -16.82 22.95
N GLN A 361 -3.74 -16.49 23.62
CA GLN A 361 -4.32 -15.14 23.61
C GLN A 361 -4.08 -14.40 24.92
N LEU A 362 -3.27 -13.34 24.88
CA LEU A 362 -2.94 -12.45 26.00
C LEU A 362 -3.24 -10.96 25.69
N ARG A 363 -3.97 -10.67 24.60
CA ARG A 363 -4.26 -9.28 24.16
C ARG A 363 -5.02 -8.48 25.23
N GLU A 364 -4.88 -7.16 25.19
CA GLU A 364 -5.64 -6.22 26.03
C GLU A 364 -5.48 -6.50 27.53
N ASN A 365 -4.23 -6.36 27.98
CA ASN A 365 -3.80 -6.44 29.38
C ASN A 365 -2.71 -5.36 29.64
N SER A 366 -2.08 -5.37 30.81
CA SER A 366 -0.91 -4.53 31.18
C SER A 366 0.35 -5.41 31.36
N LEU A 367 0.53 -6.42 30.51
CA LEU A 367 1.72 -7.28 30.56
C LEU A 367 2.95 -6.50 30.12
N ALA A 368 4.03 -6.59 30.89
CA ALA A 368 5.18 -5.69 30.78
C ALA A 368 6.53 -6.43 30.77
N GLY A 369 7.48 -5.89 30.03
CA GLY A 369 8.80 -6.51 29.81
C GLY A 369 8.91 -7.23 28.47
N ALA A 370 10.00 -7.97 28.25
CA ALA A 370 10.27 -8.59 26.96
C ALA A 370 9.45 -9.86 26.69
N ILE A 371 9.10 -10.05 25.41
CA ILE A 371 8.57 -11.31 24.88
C ILE A 371 9.63 -12.41 25.12
N PRO A 372 9.32 -13.51 25.83
CA PRO A 372 10.30 -14.55 26.08
C PRO A 372 10.68 -15.29 24.78
N PRO A 373 11.99 -15.42 24.45
CA PRO A 373 12.42 -16.22 23.30
C PRO A 373 12.02 -17.70 23.45
N GLU A 374 11.77 -18.16 24.69
CA GLU A 374 11.28 -19.51 24.95
C GLU A 374 9.91 -19.82 24.32
N LEU A 375 9.09 -18.81 23.99
CA LEU A 375 7.84 -19.02 23.24
C LEU A 375 8.11 -19.61 21.84
N GLY A 376 9.28 -19.35 21.24
CA GLY A 376 9.71 -19.95 19.98
C GLY A 376 9.92 -21.47 20.02
N ASN A 377 9.81 -22.12 21.19
CA ASN A 377 9.91 -23.58 21.33
C ASN A 377 8.57 -24.32 21.21
N LEU A 378 7.47 -23.62 20.91
CA LEU A 378 6.11 -24.19 20.89
C LEU A 378 5.78 -24.78 19.51
N PRO A 379 5.90 -26.11 19.30
CA PRO A 379 5.93 -26.69 17.95
C PRO A 379 4.56 -26.69 17.26
N ASN A 380 3.47 -26.54 18.02
CA ASN A 380 2.10 -26.62 17.52
C ASN A 380 1.39 -25.26 17.50
N LEU A 381 2.06 -24.18 17.92
CA LEU A 381 1.42 -22.87 18.06
C LEU A 381 1.01 -22.31 16.70
N ARG A 382 -0.27 -21.97 16.56
CA ARG A 382 -0.92 -21.41 15.37
C ARG A 382 -1.26 -19.94 15.56
N GLU A 383 -1.73 -19.59 16.76
CA GLU A 383 -2.21 -18.25 17.08
C GLU A 383 -1.46 -17.68 18.29
N LEU A 384 -0.84 -16.50 18.12
CA LEU A 384 -0.15 -15.76 19.18
C LEU A 384 -0.61 -14.30 19.18
N TYR A 385 -1.48 -13.94 20.13
CA TYR A 385 -2.04 -12.59 20.27
C TYR A 385 -1.55 -11.91 21.54
N LEU A 386 -0.72 -10.89 21.37
CA LEU A 386 -0.09 -10.08 22.42
C LEU A 386 -0.46 -8.58 22.31
N THR A 387 -1.29 -8.22 21.34
CA THR A 387 -1.72 -6.84 21.02
C THR A 387 -2.26 -6.08 22.23
N ARG A 388 -2.01 -4.76 22.33
CA ARG A 388 -2.46 -3.88 23.43
C ARG A 388 -1.95 -4.37 24.80
N ASN A 389 -0.65 -4.22 25.02
CA ASN A 389 0.05 -4.49 26.29
C ASN A 389 1.19 -3.45 26.48
N GLU A 390 2.02 -3.64 27.52
CA GLU A 390 3.19 -2.79 27.87
C GLU A 390 4.52 -3.54 27.57
N LEU A 391 4.53 -4.40 26.55
CA LEU A 391 5.69 -5.23 26.21
C LEU A 391 6.83 -4.39 25.62
N THR A 392 8.07 -4.68 26.01
CA THR A 392 9.25 -3.86 25.70
C THR A 392 10.40 -4.66 25.12
N GLY A 393 11.38 -3.99 24.50
CA GLY A 393 12.54 -4.65 23.89
C GLY A 393 12.22 -5.23 22.51
N SER A 394 13.09 -6.09 21.98
CA SER A 394 12.97 -6.57 20.60
C SER A 394 12.10 -7.82 20.45
N ILE A 395 11.38 -7.91 19.33
CA ILE A 395 10.76 -9.16 18.85
C ILE A 395 11.84 -10.26 18.79
N PRO A 396 11.70 -11.39 19.50
CA PRO A 396 12.71 -12.45 19.49
C PRO A 396 12.79 -13.13 18.11
N PRO A 397 14.00 -13.29 17.53
CA PRO A 397 14.16 -14.05 16.28
C PRO A 397 13.75 -15.52 16.43
N GLU A 398 13.74 -16.06 17.66
CA GLU A 398 13.28 -17.41 17.96
C GLU A 398 11.82 -17.67 17.61
N LEU A 399 10.98 -16.62 17.49
CA LEU A 399 9.60 -16.76 17.01
C LEU A 399 9.55 -17.28 15.56
N GLY A 400 10.60 -17.08 14.76
CA GLY A 400 10.74 -17.66 13.41
C GLY A 400 10.82 -19.20 13.39
N ASN A 401 11.00 -19.87 14.53
CA ASN A 401 10.99 -21.34 14.61
C ASN A 401 9.57 -21.94 14.64
N LEU A 402 8.53 -21.11 14.78
CA LEU A 402 7.14 -21.54 14.97
C LEU A 402 6.51 -22.00 13.65
N ALA A 403 6.94 -23.16 13.14
CA ALA A 403 6.61 -23.65 11.80
C ALA A 403 5.11 -23.84 11.50
N ASN A 404 4.24 -23.87 12.52
CA ASN A 404 2.78 -23.96 12.37
C ASN A 404 2.05 -22.62 12.65
N LEU A 405 2.77 -21.52 12.87
CA LEU A 405 2.18 -20.22 13.17
C LEU A 405 1.46 -19.67 11.94
N GLU A 406 0.20 -19.32 12.15
CA GLU A 406 -0.71 -18.76 11.14
C GLU A 406 -0.94 -17.28 11.43
N ASN A 407 -1.20 -16.90 12.68
CA ASN A 407 -1.47 -15.51 13.06
C ASN A 407 -0.53 -15.03 14.18
N LEU A 408 0.16 -13.91 13.93
CA LEU A 408 1.05 -13.24 14.88
C LEU A 408 0.66 -11.78 15.06
N TRP A 409 0.00 -11.45 16.18
CA TRP A 409 -0.45 -10.10 16.47
C TRP A 409 0.25 -9.56 17.73
N ILE A 410 1.02 -8.47 17.58
CA ILE A 410 1.83 -7.85 18.63
C ILE A 410 1.70 -6.32 18.65
N GLY A 411 0.70 -5.75 17.94
CA GLY A 411 0.53 -4.30 17.81
C GLY A 411 0.18 -3.59 19.13
N ARG A 412 0.40 -2.27 19.21
CA ARG A 412 0.26 -1.47 20.45
C ARG A 412 1.01 -2.07 21.64
N ASN A 413 2.33 -1.97 21.56
CA ASN A 413 3.29 -2.25 22.63
C ASN A 413 4.46 -1.25 22.50
N ASP A 414 5.43 -1.31 23.41
CA ASP A 414 6.64 -0.49 23.42
C ASP A 414 7.85 -1.29 22.84
N LEU A 415 7.64 -2.07 21.79
CA LEU A 415 8.68 -2.94 21.22
C LEU A 415 9.65 -2.15 20.34
N THR A 416 10.94 -2.47 20.46
CA THR A 416 12.05 -1.69 19.87
C THR A 416 12.97 -2.54 19.00
N GLY A 417 13.75 -1.89 18.13
CA GLY A 417 14.71 -2.58 17.25
C GLY A 417 14.07 -3.11 15.98
N THR A 418 14.75 -4.01 15.26
CA THR A 418 14.35 -4.40 13.90
C THR A 418 13.37 -5.57 13.87
N ILE A 419 12.45 -5.58 12.89
CA ILE A 419 11.68 -6.79 12.51
C ILE A 419 12.67 -7.93 12.18
N PRO A 420 12.63 -9.08 12.88
CA PRO A 420 13.59 -10.15 12.64
C PRO A 420 13.41 -10.81 11.27
N VAL A 421 14.51 -10.97 10.52
CA VAL A 421 14.51 -11.64 9.21
C VAL A 421 13.96 -13.08 9.29
N ALA A 422 14.13 -13.75 10.45
CA ALA A 422 13.63 -15.09 10.72
C ALA A 422 12.10 -15.22 10.69
N LEU A 423 11.34 -14.11 10.78
CA LEU A 423 9.88 -14.17 10.55
C LEU A 423 9.54 -14.53 9.09
N GLY A 424 10.47 -14.32 8.14
CA GLY A 424 10.34 -14.76 6.75
C GLY A 424 10.44 -16.28 6.55
N ASP A 425 10.78 -17.05 7.59
CA ASP A 425 10.82 -18.52 7.53
C ASP A 425 9.45 -19.17 7.84
N LEU A 426 8.48 -18.41 8.35
CA LEU A 426 7.18 -18.88 8.85
C LEU A 426 6.18 -19.25 7.73
N GLN A 427 6.38 -20.39 7.08
CA GLN A 427 5.67 -20.77 5.84
C GLN A 427 4.13 -20.84 5.93
N ASN A 428 3.55 -20.96 7.12
CA ASN A 428 2.10 -20.99 7.34
C ASN A 428 1.50 -19.64 7.76
N LEU A 429 2.31 -18.59 7.91
CA LEU A 429 1.85 -17.29 8.39
C LEU A 429 0.90 -16.63 7.38
N GLU A 430 -0.34 -16.38 7.81
CA GLU A 430 -1.38 -15.64 7.09
C GLU A 430 -1.44 -14.17 7.53
N GLU A 431 -1.27 -13.89 8.82
CA GLU A 431 -1.46 -12.54 9.39
C GLU A 431 -0.26 -12.10 10.25
N LEU A 432 0.32 -10.93 9.94
CA LEU A 432 1.41 -10.32 10.70
C LEU A 432 1.09 -8.86 11.07
N TYR A 433 0.70 -8.64 12.33
CA TYR A 433 0.31 -7.33 12.86
C TYR A 433 1.33 -6.83 13.89
N LEU A 434 2.16 -5.85 13.51
CA LEU A 434 3.21 -5.23 14.35
C LEU A 434 3.00 -3.72 14.54
N TRP A 435 1.84 -3.20 14.17
CA TRP A 435 1.50 -1.77 14.17
C TRP A 435 1.56 -1.11 15.55
N SER A 436 1.84 0.20 15.62
CA SER A 436 1.99 0.97 16.87
C SER A 436 3.01 0.34 17.83
N ASN A 437 4.30 0.40 17.44
CA ASN A 437 5.48 0.05 18.23
C ASN A 437 6.64 1.00 17.85
N ASP A 438 7.80 0.88 18.51
CA ASP A 438 9.03 1.62 18.21
C ASP A 438 9.99 0.79 17.31
N LEU A 439 9.46 0.04 16.34
CA LEU A 439 10.29 -0.83 15.49
C LEU A 439 11.04 0.00 14.44
N THR A 440 12.32 -0.30 14.25
CA THR A 440 13.26 0.50 13.45
C THR A 440 13.88 -0.28 12.29
N GLY A 441 14.42 0.45 11.31
CA GLY A 441 15.17 -0.14 10.20
C GLY A 441 14.29 -0.69 9.07
N PRO A 442 14.87 -1.45 8.11
CA PRO A 442 14.16 -1.80 6.88
C PRO A 442 13.18 -2.96 7.07
N ILE A 443 12.08 -2.91 6.31
CA ILE A 443 11.17 -4.05 6.13
C ILE A 443 11.98 -5.24 5.55
N PRO A 444 12.03 -6.41 6.22
CA PRO A 444 12.84 -7.52 5.76
C PRO A 444 12.33 -8.11 4.44
N THR A 445 13.22 -8.24 3.45
CA THR A 445 12.92 -8.93 2.16
C THR A 445 12.49 -10.39 2.36
N GLY A 446 12.82 -11.02 3.49
CA GLY A 446 12.36 -12.37 3.83
C GLY A 446 10.84 -12.49 3.92
N LEU A 447 10.12 -11.43 4.31
CA LEU A 447 8.65 -11.43 4.35
C LEU A 447 8.03 -11.66 2.96
N ALA A 448 8.75 -11.29 1.89
CA ALA A 448 8.34 -11.55 0.52
C ALA A 448 8.40 -13.03 0.09
N SER A 449 8.90 -13.91 0.94
CA SER A 449 8.99 -15.36 0.71
C SER A 449 7.87 -16.16 1.37
N LEU A 450 6.96 -15.50 2.07
CA LEU A 450 5.86 -16.14 2.80
C LEU A 450 4.69 -16.46 1.83
N PRO A 451 4.40 -17.74 1.54
CA PRO A 451 3.50 -18.12 0.44
C PRO A 451 2.01 -17.97 0.78
N ASN A 452 1.68 -17.86 2.08
CA ASN A 452 0.33 -17.78 2.59
C ASN A 452 0.02 -16.41 3.23
N LEU A 453 0.95 -15.45 3.22
CA LEU A 453 0.75 -14.16 3.89
C LEU A 453 -0.34 -13.36 3.19
N ARG A 454 -1.40 -13.03 3.93
CA ARG A 454 -2.60 -12.32 3.46
C ARG A 454 -2.64 -10.90 3.99
N GLU A 455 -2.27 -10.67 5.25
CA GLU A 455 -2.29 -9.32 5.82
C GLU A 455 -0.98 -8.94 6.51
N LEU A 456 -0.43 -7.79 6.12
CA LEU A 456 0.81 -7.23 6.67
C LEU A 456 0.56 -5.79 7.16
N TRP A 457 0.50 -5.63 8.49
CA TRP A 457 0.22 -4.35 9.15
C TRP A 457 1.42 -3.90 9.98
N LEU A 458 2.15 -2.90 9.48
CA LEU A 458 3.37 -2.35 10.08
C LEU A 458 3.25 -0.85 10.41
N SER A 459 2.03 -0.31 10.39
CA SER A 459 1.75 1.12 10.59
C SER A 459 2.26 1.67 11.93
N TYR A 460 2.55 2.96 12.02
CA TYR A 460 2.97 3.65 13.25
C TYR A 460 4.18 2.97 13.91
N ASN A 461 5.31 3.02 13.21
CA ASN A 461 6.62 2.55 13.65
C ASN A 461 7.71 3.48 13.08
N ASP A 462 8.98 3.26 13.46
CA ASP A 462 10.15 3.99 12.95
C ASP A 462 10.84 3.22 11.79
N LEU A 463 10.08 2.51 10.95
CA LEU A 463 10.67 1.70 9.87
C LEU A 463 11.22 2.60 8.75
N ALA A 464 12.46 2.34 8.34
CA ALA A 464 13.24 3.24 7.50
C ALA A 464 13.86 2.55 6.29
N GLY A 465 14.00 3.30 5.19
CA GLY A 465 14.51 2.81 3.91
C GLY A 465 13.39 2.49 2.90
N PRO A 466 13.70 1.82 1.78
CA PRO A 466 12.72 1.59 0.72
C PRO A 466 11.76 0.44 1.02
N ILE A 467 10.52 0.58 0.53
CA ILE A 467 9.59 -0.54 0.40
C ILE A 467 10.25 -1.62 -0.48
N PRO A 468 10.42 -2.87 -0.01
CA PRO A 468 11.06 -3.91 -0.82
C PRO A 468 10.20 -4.28 -2.03
N ARG A 469 10.72 -4.10 -3.25
CA ARG A 469 10.04 -4.52 -4.50
C ARG A 469 9.71 -6.01 -4.52
N GLU A 470 10.47 -6.81 -3.79
CA GLU A 470 10.23 -8.23 -3.59
C GLU A 470 8.83 -8.52 -3.02
N LEU A 471 8.23 -7.61 -2.24
CA LEU A 471 6.85 -7.77 -1.73
C LEU A 471 5.82 -7.96 -2.84
N GLY A 472 6.08 -7.46 -4.06
CA GLY A 472 5.25 -7.71 -5.25
C GLY A 472 5.17 -9.18 -5.68
N ASN A 473 5.96 -10.08 -5.08
CA ASN A 473 5.88 -11.52 -5.30
C ASN A 473 4.85 -12.24 -4.41
N VAL A 474 4.34 -11.59 -3.35
CA VAL A 474 3.43 -12.19 -2.36
C VAL A 474 2.00 -12.20 -2.90
N SER A 475 1.72 -13.03 -3.91
CA SER A 475 0.41 -13.05 -4.58
C SER A 475 -0.78 -13.39 -3.68
N SER A 476 -0.54 -13.90 -2.47
CA SER A 476 -1.55 -14.14 -1.43
C SER A 476 -2.00 -12.85 -0.72
N LEU A 477 -1.28 -11.74 -0.84
CA LEU A 477 -1.50 -10.54 -0.05
C LEU A 477 -2.83 -9.85 -0.41
N GLU A 478 -3.63 -9.61 0.61
CA GLU A 478 -4.95 -8.99 0.61
C GLU A 478 -4.90 -7.57 1.21
N ALA A 479 -4.07 -7.33 2.24
CA ALA A 479 -3.84 -6.00 2.81
C ALA A 479 -2.35 -5.70 3.07
N LEU A 480 -1.91 -4.50 2.68
CA LEU A 480 -0.57 -3.96 2.97
C LEU A 480 -0.70 -2.57 3.58
N VAL A 481 -0.38 -2.44 4.88
CA VAL A 481 -0.58 -1.21 5.65
C VAL A 481 0.74 -0.79 6.30
N LEU A 482 1.33 0.29 5.77
CA LEU A 482 2.65 0.84 6.13
C LEU A 482 2.57 2.32 6.61
N LEU A 483 1.35 2.81 6.87
CA LEU A 483 1.03 4.17 7.30
C LEU A 483 1.90 4.64 8.48
N GLY A 484 2.45 5.86 8.45
CA GLY A 484 3.14 6.44 9.61
C GLY A 484 4.47 5.75 9.90
N ASN A 485 5.44 5.90 9.00
CA ASN A 485 6.80 5.35 9.10
C ASN A 485 7.84 6.31 8.47
N GLU A 486 9.13 5.96 8.54
CA GLU A 486 10.23 6.70 7.90
C GLU A 486 10.64 6.10 6.52
N LEU A 487 9.70 5.52 5.77
CA LEU A 487 10.01 4.87 4.49
C LEU A 487 10.36 5.89 3.41
N THR A 488 11.32 5.55 2.55
CA THR A 488 11.94 6.47 1.58
C THR A 488 12.02 5.84 0.18
N GLY A 489 12.33 6.66 -0.84
CA GLY A 489 12.36 6.19 -2.24
C GLY A 489 10.96 6.17 -2.86
N GLY A 490 10.79 5.48 -3.98
CA GLY A 490 9.49 5.41 -4.67
C GLY A 490 8.65 4.21 -4.28
N ILE A 491 7.34 4.30 -4.50
CA ILE A 491 6.45 3.14 -4.46
C ILE A 491 6.90 2.14 -5.55
N PRO A 492 7.20 0.87 -5.23
CA PRO A 492 7.66 -0.09 -6.23
C PRO A 492 6.55 -0.45 -7.24
N PRO A 493 6.78 -0.33 -8.56
CA PRO A 493 5.83 -0.78 -9.59
C PRO A 493 5.43 -2.26 -9.44
N GLU A 494 6.32 -3.08 -8.89
CA GLU A 494 6.08 -4.51 -8.64
C GLU A 494 4.91 -4.77 -7.68
N LEU A 495 4.51 -3.81 -6.84
CA LEU A 495 3.29 -3.93 -6.02
C LEU A 495 2.02 -4.07 -6.88
N GLY A 496 2.03 -3.62 -8.14
CA GLY A 496 0.95 -3.83 -9.10
C GLY A 496 0.67 -5.28 -9.48
N ASN A 497 1.54 -6.23 -9.09
CA ASN A 497 1.33 -7.67 -9.29
C ASN A 497 0.39 -8.31 -8.24
N LEU A 498 0.05 -7.59 -7.16
CA LEU A 498 -0.69 -8.11 -6.01
C LEU A 498 -2.20 -8.20 -6.28
N SER A 499 -2.61 -9.07 -7.20
CA SER A 499 -4.00 -9.13 -7.71
C SER A 499 -5.08 -9.43 -6.67
N ASN A 500 -4.73 -9.91 -5.47
CA ASN A 500 -5.66 -10.13 -4.36
C ASN A 500 -5.82 -8.91 -3.44
N LEU A 501 -4.96 -7.89 -3.55
CA LEU A 501 -4.92 -6.74 -2.68
C LEU A 501 -6.23 -5.94 -2.74
N TRP A 502 -6.92 -5.82 -1.61
CA TRP A 502 -8.09 -4.95 -1.45
C TRP A 502 -7.70 -3.61 -0.80
N GLY A 503 -6.66 -3.60 0.05
CA GLY A 503 -6.20 -2.41 0.75
C GLY A 503 -4.70 -2.15 0.63
N LEU A 504 -4.34 -0.94 0.22
CA LEU A 504 -2.95 -0.44 0.21
C LEU A 504 -2.89 0.93 0.90
N SER A 505 -2.20 1.02 2.03
CA SER A 505 -1.82 2.31 2.63
C SER A 505 -0.32 2.41 2.83
N VAL A 506 0.27 3.46 2.27
CA VAL A 506 1.67 3.88 2.42
C VAL A 506 1.76 5.36 2.80
N SER A 507 0.68 5.90 3.36
CA SER A 507 0.56 7.30 3.79
C SER A 507 1.56 7.69 4.89
N ASP A 508 1.76 8.98 5.09
CA ASP A 508 2.52 9.55 6.22
C ASP A 508 3.94 8.94 6.31
N ASN A 509 4.69 9.13 5.22
CA ASN A 509 6.03 8.59 4.98
C ASN A 509 6.85 9.59 4.15
N ASP A 510 8.12 9.27 3.87
CA ASP A 510 9.04 10.09 3.08
C ASP A 510 9.21 9.60 1.62
N LEU A 511 8.17 8.97 1.05
CA LEU A 511 8.20 8.43 -0.32
C LEU A 511 8.18 9.56 -1.37
N ALA A 512 8.90 9.37 -2.47
CA ALA A 512 9.10 10.36 -3.52
C ALA A 512 9.12 9.76 -4.93
N GLY A 513 8.87 10.59 -5.94
CA GLY A 513 8.70 10.15 -7.33
C GLY A 513 7.22 9.90 -7.69
N PRO A 514 6.92 9.36 -8.88
CA PRO A 514 5.55 9.19 -9.34
C PRO A 514 4.83 8.02 -8.67
N ILE A 515 3.50 8.13 -8.62
CA ILE A 515 2.62 6.98 -8.38
C ILE A 515 2.77 6.03 -9.58
N PRO A 516 3.12 4.74 -9.38
CA PRO A 516 3.27 3.80 -10.50
C PRO A 516 1.95 3.52 -11.21
N PRO A 517 1.88 3.65 -12.55
CA PRO A 517 0.73 3.21 -13.36
C PRO A 517 0.33 1.75 -13.11
N GLU A 518 1.30 0.90 -12.76
CA GLU A 518 1.12 -0.52 -12.51
C GLU A 518 0.14 -0.82 -11.35
N LEU A 519 -0.09 0.12 -10.43
CA LEU A 519 -1.11 0.00 -9.39
C LEU A 519 -2.54 -0.10 -9.97
N GLY A 520 -2.76 0.38 -11.19
CA GLY A 520 -4.03 0.20 -11.93
C GLY A 520 -4.36 -1.25 -12.28
N ASN A 521 -3.42 -2.19 -12.13
CA ASN A 521 -3.66 -3.63 -12.33
C ASN A 521 -4.38 -4.31 -11.14
N LEU A 522 -4.50 -3.63 -10.00
CA LEU A 522 -4.99 -4.18 -8.73
C LEU A 522 -6.53 -4.29 -8.71
N ALA A 523 -7.11 -5.12 -9.57
CA ALA A 523 -8.56 -5.22 -9.80
C ALA A 523 -9.44 -5.59 -8.58
N ASN A 524 -8.84 -5.92 -7.43
CA ASN A 524 -9.53 -6.11 -6.15
C ASN A 524 -9.48 -4.91 -5.21
N LEU A 525 -8.68 -3.88 -5.50
CA LEU A 525 -8.42 -2.73 -4.63
C LEU A 525 -9.71 -1.92 -4.41
N THR A 526 -10.09 -1.78 -3.15
CA THR A 526 -11.16 -0.88 -2.70
C THR A 526 -10.60 0.38 -2.05
N GLN A 527 -9.38 0.35 -1.51
CA GLN A 527 -8.77 1.47 -0.81
C GLN A 527 -7.30 1.67 -1.17
N LEU A 528 -6.95 2.90 -1.55
CA LEU A 528 -5.59 3.35 -1.81
C LEU A 528 -5.32 4.64 -1.04
N SER A 529 -4.33 4.59 -0.15
CA SER A 529 -3.81 5.76 0.52
C SER A 529 -2.31 5.92 0.28
N VAL A 530 -1.95 7.05 -0.31
CA VAL A 530 -0.56 7.47 -0.57
C VAL A 530 -0.33 8.91 -0.07
N SER A 531 -1.21 9.38 0.82
CA SER A 531 -1.24 10.76 1.30
C SER A 531 -0.03 11.11 2.17
N ARG A 532 0.21 12.40 2.43
CA ARG A 532 1.29 12.87 3.32
C ARG A 532 2.65 12.25 2.97
N ASN A 533 3.04 12.41 1.70
CA ASN A 533 4.31 11.96 1.16
C ASN A 533 4.91 13.07 0.28
N ARG A 534 5.96 12.77 -0.49
CA ARG A 534 6.66 13.69 -1.42
C ARG A 534 6.50 13.22 -2.87
N LEU A 535 5.36 12.60 -3.21
CA LEU A 535 5.10 12.05 -4.54
C LEU A 535 4.89 13.16 -5.57
N THR A 536 5.35 12.94 -6.79
CA THR A 536 5.47 13.97 -7.85
C THR A 536 4.86 13.51 -9.17
N GLY A 537 4.43 14.44 -10.03
CA GLY A 537 3.92 14.10 -11.36
C GLY A 537 2.40 13.87 -11.38
N PRO A 538 1.83 13.44 -12.51
CA PRO A 538 0.38 13.32 -12.67
C PRO A 538 -0.21 12.11 -11.93
N ILE A 539 -1.51 12.20 -11.63
CA ILE A 539 -2.32 11.06 -11.23
C ILE A 539 -2.38 10.08 -12.42
N PRO A 540 -1.92 8.82 -12.30
CA PRO A 540 -1.93 7.88 -13.42
C PRO A 540 -3.35 7.55 -13.87
N LEU A 541 -3.57 7.56 -15.19
CA LEU A 541 -4.86 7.23 -15.79
C LEU A 541 -5.25 5.77 -15.49
N GLU A 542 -4.28 4.88 -15.34
CA GLU A 542 -4.49 3.47 -15.07
C GLU A 542 -5.26 3.19 -13.77
N LEU A 543 -5.20 4.11 -12.79
CA LEU A 543 -5.99 4.02 -11.55
C LEU A 543 -7.50 4.08 -11.80
N THR A 544 -7.95 4.66 -12.92
CA THR A 544 -9.38 4.73 -13.27
C THR A 544 -9.95 3.38 -13.72
N GLY A 545 -9.10 2.37 -13.96
CA GLY A 545 -9.52 0.99 -14.21
C GLY A 545 -10.01 0.24 -12.97
N LEU A 546 -9.78 0.78 -11.78
CA LEU A 546 -10.04 0.15 -10.48
C LEU A 546 -11.52 0.23 -10.08
N THR A 547 -12.40 -0.45 -10.81
CA THR A 547 -13.88 -0.38 -10.66
C THR A 547 -14.46 -0.72 -9.27
N LYS A 548 -13.64 -1.24 -8.36
CA LYS A 548 -14.01 -1.51 -6.96
C LYS A 548 -13.59 -0.41 -5.97
N PHE A 549 -12.93 0.65 -6.42
CA PHE A 549 -12.50 1.74 -5.55
C PHE A 549 -13.67 2.32 -4.77
N GLU A 550 -13.50 2.37 -3.45
CA GLU A 550 -14.36 3.04 -2.47
C GLU A 550 -13.64 4.30 -1.97
N LYS A 551 -12.35 4.23 -1.64
CA LYS A 551 -11.60 5.35 -1.04
C LYS A 551 -10.26 5.63 -1.70
N LEU A 552 -10.02 6.90 -2.04
CA LEU A 552 -8.81 7.39 -2.70
C LEU A 552 -8.27 8.65 -2.02
N TRP A 553 -7.12 8.50 -1.35
CA TRP A 553 -6.44 9.58 -0.64
C TRP A 553 -5.07 9.89 -1.27
N LEU A 554 -5.00 11.02 -1.98
CA LEU A 554 -3.79 11.51 -2.65
C LEU A 554 -3.24 12.81 -2.02
N TYR A 555 -3.88 13.31 -0.96
CA TYR A 555 -3.64 14.64 -0.40
C TYR A 555 -2.27 14.79 0.28
N LEU A 556 -1.80 16.04 0.44
CA LEU A 556 -0.49 16.38 1.01
C LEU A 556 0.65 15.65 0.27
N ASN A 557 0.78 15.94 -1.03
CA ASN A 557 1.85 15.48 -1.91
C ASN A 557 2.27 16.63 -2.86
N ASN A 558 3.10 16.33 -3.86
CA ASN A 558 3.55 17.27 -4.89
C ASN A 558 3.05 16.82 -6.29
N LEU A 559 1.82 16.28 -6.38
CA LEU A 559 1.24 15.80 -7.63
C LEU A 559 0.87 16.98 -8.54
N THR A 560 1.16 16.87 -9.84
CA THR A 560 1.11 17.97 -10.81
C THR A 560 0.20 17.66 -12.00
N GLY A 561 -0.44 18.66 -12.59
CA GLY A 561 -1.18 18.52 -13.85
C GLY A 561 -2.68 18.29 -13.67
N PRO A 562 -3.43 17.96 -14.75
CA PRO A 562 -4.88 17.86 -14.69
C PRO A 562 -5.37 16.62 -13.96
N VAL A 563 -6.54 16.75 -13.33
CA VAL A 563 -7.30 15.63 -12.78
C VAL A 563 -7.86 14.81 -13.95
N PRO A 564 -7.54 13.50 -14.08
CA PRO A 564 -8.03 12.69 -15.21
C PRO A 564 -9.57 12.61 -15.27
N PRO A 565 -10.21 12.94 -16.40
CA PRO A 565 -11.66 12.84 -16.56
C PRO A 565 -12.21 11.44 -16.27
N GLU A 566 -11.45 10.40 -16.59
CA GLU A 566 -11.84 9.01 -16.41
C GLU A 566 -11.99 8.60 -14.92
N LEU A 567 -11.46 9.37 -13.96
CA LEU A 567 -11.74 9.17 -12.53
C LEU A 567 -13.24 9.23 -12.24
N GLY A 568 -13.99 10.07 -12.98
CA GLY A 568 -15.45 10.17 -12.87
C GLY A 568 -16.21 8.88 -13.21
N GLY A 569 -15.55 7.88 -13.79
CA GLY A 569 -16.10 6.55 -14.02
C GLY A 569 -16.08 5.61 -12.80
N LEU A 570 -15.43 6.00 -11.69
CA LEU A 570 -15.31 5.21 -10.48
C LEU A 570 -16.60 5.27 -9.62
N ALA A 571 -17.69 4.70 -10.13
CA ALA A 571 -19.03 4.79 -9.52
C ALA A 571 -19.20 4.14 -8.12
N ASN A 572 -18.16 3.53 -7.55
CA ASN A 572 -18.14 3.03 -6.17
C ASN A 572 -17.44 3.97 -5.19
N LEU A 573 -16.76 5.02 -5.67
CA LEU A 573 -15.94 5.91 -4.85
C LEU A 573 -16.83 6.73 -3.91
N ASP A 574 -16.66 6.55 -2.60
CA ASP A 574 -17.30 7.31 -1.52
C ASP A 574 -16.42 8.47 -1.02
N TRP A 575 -15.10 8.32 -1.06
CA TRP A 575 -14.17 9.31 -0.52
C TRP A 575 -13.05 9.67 -1.50
N LEU A 576 -12.95 10.96 -1.85
CA LEU A 576 -11.89 11.49 -2.70
C LEU A 576 -11.23 12.73 -2.09
N SER A 577 -9.94 12.62 -1.76
CA SER A 577 -9.14 13.77 -1.28
C SER A 577 -7.88 13.96 -2.12
N LEU A 578 -7.87 15.08 -2.86
CA LEU A 578 -6.78 15.56 -3.72
C LEU A 578 -6.07 16.79 -3.13
N ALA A 579 -6.42 17.18 -1.90
CA ALA A 579 -6.02 18.45 -1.30
C ALA A 579 -4.49 18.59 -1.11
N HIS A 580 -3.97 19.82 -1.06
CA HIS A 580 -2.55 20.13 -0.87
C HIS A 580 -1.65 19.38 -1.86
N ASN A 581 -1.80 19.73 -3.14
CA ASN A 581 -1.01 19.27 -4.27
C ASN A 581 -0.79 20.44 -5.27
N GLU A 582 -0.14 20.18 -6.39
CA GLU A 582 0.11 21.12 -7.50
C GLU A 582 -0.78 20.81 -8.73
N LEU A 583 -2.00 20.30 -8.50
CA LEU A 583 -2.94 19.95 -9.58
C LEU A 583 -3.48 21.22 -10.26
N SER A 584 -3.71 21.13 -11.57
CA SER A 584 -3.98 22.27 -12.45
C SER A 584 -5.19 22.08 -13.35
N GLY A 585 -5.91 23.15 -13.68
CA GLY A 585 -7.07 23.09 -14.58
C GLY A 585 -8.39 22.80 -13.85
N PRO A 586 -9.43 22.29 -14.53
CA PRO A 586 -10.79 22.23 -14.00
C PRO A 586 -11.03 20.96 -13.19
N ILE A 587 -12.23 20.87 -12.61
CA ILE A 587 -12.83 19.57 -12.26
C ILE A 587 -13.59 19.05 -13.49
N PRO A 588 -13.29 17.83 -13.99
CA PRO A 588 -13.98 17.28 -15.16
C PRO A 588 -15.49 17.07 -14.93
N PRO A 589 -16.38 17.39 -15.91
CA PRO A 589 -17.82 17.14 -15.79
C PRO A 589 -18.21 15.69 -15.52
N SER A 590 -17.35 14.74 -15.91
CA SER A 590 -17.49 13.32 -15.59
C SER A 590 -17.54 13.01 -14.09
N PHE A 591 -17.10 13.90 -13.20
CA PHE A 591 -17.22 13.71 -11.76
C PHE A 591 -18.67 13.61 -11.26
N GLY A 592 -19.66 14.10 -12.02
CA GLY A 592 -21.08 13.81 -11.76
C GLY A 592 -21.45 12.33 -11.89
N GLY A 593 -20.56 11.49 -12.45
CA GLY A 593 -20.70 10.03 -12.48
C GLY A 593 -20.29 9.32 -11.18
N LEU A 594 -19.71 10.02 -10.21
CA LEU A 594 -19.28 9.49 -8.91
C LEU A 594 -20.47 9.33 -7.95
N THR A 595 -21.52 8.63 -8.35
CA THR A 595 -22.85 8.62 -7.69
C THR A 595 -22.89 8.08 -6.25
N ARG A 596 -21.76 7.69 -5.67
CA ARG A 596 -21.60 7.26 -4.27
C ARG A 596 -20.73 8.20 -3.43
N LEU A 597 -20.23 9.28 -4.01
CA LEU A 597 -19.28 10.18 -3.35
C LEU A 597 -19.95 10.93 -2.20
N GLU A 598 -19.47 10.69 -0.99
CA GLU A 598 -19.88 11.36 0.26
C GLU A 598 -18.93 12.53 0.58
N TYR A 599 -17.64 12.42 0.21
CA TYR A 599 -16.62 13.42 0.50
C TYR A 599 -15.74 13.76 -0.71
N LEU A 600 -15.65 15.05 -1.04
CA LEU A 600 -14.74 15.59 -2.06
C LEU A 600 -13.90 16.77 -1.53
N ASN A 601 -12.58 16.59 -1.45
CA ASN A 601 -11.66 17.65 -1.03
C ASN A 601 -10.58 17.94 -2.07
N LEU A 602 -10.58 19.18 -2.55
CA LEU A 602 -9.75 19.74 -3.62
C LEU A 602 -8.83 20.87 -3.10
N THR A 603 -8.89 21.15 -1.80
CA THR A 603 -8.35 22.35 -1.15
C THR A 603 -6.84 22.50 -1.36
N ALA A 604 -6.34 23.74 -1.44
CA ALA A 604 -4.92 24.07 -1.59
C ALA A 604 -4.24 23.42 -2.81
N ASN A 605 -4.94 23.42 -3.95
CA ASN A 605 -4.35 23.26 -5.28
C ASN A 605 -4.48 24.60 -6.03
N ALA A 606 -3.44 25.43 -5.99
CA ALA A 606 -3.52 26.82 -6.46
C ALA A 606 -3.85 26.96 -7.96
N GLU A 607 -3.42 25.99 -8.76
CA GLU A 607 -3.61 25.97 -10.22
C GLU A 607 -4.93 25.30 -10.65
N LEU A 608 -5.72 24.73 -9.74
CA LEU A 608 -7.08 24.28 -10.06
C LEU A 608 -7.97 25.50 -10.27
N SER A 609 -8.61 25.62 -11.43
CA SER A 609 -9.29 26.82 -11.89
C SER A 609 -10.50 26.52 -12.79
N GLY A 610 -11.51 27.38 -12.74
CA GLY A 610 -12.72 27.27 -13.57
C GLY A 610 -14.00 27.19 -12.75
N ALA A 611 -15.13 27.05 -13.44
CA ALA A 611 -16.40 26.73 -12.77
C ALA A 611 -16.41 25.26 -12.35
N LEU A 612 -17.04 24.95 -11.21
CA LEU A 612 -17.41 23.59 -10.87
C LEU A 612 -18.47 23.10 -11.89
N PRO A 613 -18.33 21.89 -12.44
CA PRO A 613 -19.28 21.40 -13.43
C PRO A 613 -20.66 21.17 -12.80
N THR A 614 -21.71 21.58 -13.52
CA THR A 614 -23.10 21.51 -13.06
C THR A 614 -23.56 20.08 -12.75
N GLU A 615 -22.92 19.11 -13.38
CA GLU A 615 -23.07 17.67 -13.22
C GLU A 615 -22.82 17.19 -11.78
N LEU A 616 -22.05 17.93 -10.96
CA LEU A 616 -21.88 17.60 -9.53
C LEU A 616 -23.21 17.67 -8.76
N ALA A 617 -24.20 18.45 -9.21
CA ALA A 617 -25.53 18.47 -8.60
C ALA A 617 -26.30 17.15 -8.75
N GLY A 618 -25.79 16.19 -9.55
CA GLY A 618 -26.28 14.82 -9.59
C GLY A 618 -25.75 13.92 -8.46
N LEU A 619 -24.84 14.42 -7.62
CA LEU A 619 -24.28 13.67 -6.48
C LEU A 619 -25.20 13.79 -5.26
N GLU A 620 -26.20 12.90 -5.21
CA GLU A 620 -27.23 12.86 -4.15
C GLU A 620 -26.70 12.46 -2.76
N LEU A 621 -25.51 11.84 -2.68
CA LEU A 621 -24.90 11.37 -1.44
C LEU A 621 -23.77 12.28 -0.93
N LEU A 622 -23.42 13.35 -1.65
CA LEU A 622 -22.31 14.22 -1.25
C LEU A 622 -22.69 15.03 -0.01
N GLU A 623 -21.90 14.88 1.06
CA GLU A 623 -22.06 15.62 2.32
C GLU A 623 -21.05 16.77 2.41
N THR A 624 -19.81 16.56 1.93
CA THR A 624 -18.72 17.55 2.07
C THR A 624 -18.04 17.88 0.74
N LEU A 625 -17.89 19.17 0.45
CA LEU A 625 -17.15 19.70 -0.70
C LEU A 625 -16.21 20.85 -0.32
N LEU A 626 -14.90 20.59 -0.31
CA LEU A 626 -13.87 21.56 0.13
C LEU A 626 -12.98 21.99 -1.04
N ALA A 627 -12.98 23.27 -1.40
CA ALA A 627 -12.24 23.84 -2.54
C ALA A 627 -11.47 25.13 -2.22
N ARG A 628 -11.18 25.42 -0.94
CA ARG A 628 -10.44 26.62 -0.53
C ARG A 628 -9.01 26.61 -1.06
N GLY A 629 -8.43 27.77 -1.34
CA GLY A 629 -7.05 27.83 -1.87
C GLY A 629 -6.89 27.26 -3.28
N THR A 630 -8.00 27.11 -4.02
CA THR A 630 -8.03 26.92 -5.48
C THR A 630 -8.59 28.18 -6.13
N ALA A 631 -8.51 28.28 -7.45
CA ALA A 631 -9.25 29.22 -8.28
C ALA A 631 -10.56 28.64 -8.84
N LEU A 632 -11.05 27.52 -8.29
CA LEU A 632 -12.37 26.96 -8.62
C LEU A 632 -13.51 27.82 -8.03
N CYS A 633 -14.66 27.82 -8.70
CA CYS A 633 -15.81 28.58 -8.25
C CYS A 633 -17.16 27.89 -8.54
N ALA A 634 -18.17 28.14 -7.69
CA ALA A 634 -19.51 27.61 -7.89
C ALA A 634 -20.31 28.44 -8.92
N PRO A 635 -20.85 27.84 -10.01
CA PRO A 635 -21.64 28.54 -11.01
C PRO A 635 -23.02 29.00 -10.46
N GLU A 636 -23.74 29.83 -11.23
CA GLU A 636 -24.89 30.60 -10.72
C GLU A 636 -26.26 29.93 -10.90
N GLU A 637 -26.35 28.71 -11.41
CA GLU A 637 -27.61 28.00 -11.63
C GLU A 637 -28.35 27.83 -10.29
N ALA A 638 -29.63 28.18 -10.27
CA ALA A 638 -30.43 28.17 -9.04
C ALA A 638 -30.43 26.79 -8.37
N ASP A 639 -30.59 25.74 -9.18
CA ASP A 639 -30.63 24.34 -8.76
C ASP A 639 -29.26 23.87 -8.23
N PHE A 640 -28.15 24.28 -8.87
CA PHE A 640 -26.78 23.97 -8.41
C PHE A 640 -26.45 24.68 -7.09
N LEU A 641 -26.84 25.95 -6.96
CA LEU A 641 -26.70 26.70 -5.73
C LEU A 641 -27.65 26.21 -4.62
N GLU A 642 -28.77 25.55 -4.96
CA GLU A 642 -29.63 24.87 -3.98
C GLU A 642 -28.97 23.58 -3.49
N TRP A 643 -28.43 22.75 -4.39
CA TRP A 643 -27.62 21.57 -4.05
C TRP A 643 -26.39 21.90 -3.19
N LEU A 644 -25.62 22.95 -3.53
CA LEU A 644 -24.50 23.40 -2.69
C LEU A 644 -24.91 23.85 -1.28
N ARG A 645 -26.17 24.26 -1.08
CA ARG A 645 -26.71 24.62 0.25
C ARG A 645 -27.26 23.41 1.02
N SER A 646 -27.42 22.25 0.38
CA SER A 646 -27.75 20.99 1.06
C SER A 646 -26.53 20.22 1.57
N LEU A 647 -25.32 20.55 1.10
CA LEU A 647 -24.07 19.99 1.64
C LEU A 647 -23.87 20.44 3.11
N GLU A 648 -23.32 19.56 3.94
CA GLU A 648 -23.00 19.85 5.35
C GLU A 648 -21.84 20.84 5.48
N ASP A 649 -20.78 20.66 4.68
CA ASP A 649 -19.64 21.58 4.62
C ASP A 649 -19.24 21.90 3.17
N TRP A 650 -19.63 23.09 2.72
CA TRP A 650 -19.17 23.69 1.45
C TRP A 650 -18.17 24.82 1.74
N GLN A 651 -16.94 24.65 1.23
CA GLN A 651 -15.89 25.64 1.39
C GLN A 651 -15.24 26.01 0.05
N GLY A 652 -15.87 26.88 -0.72
CA GLY A 652 -15.29 27.46 -1.93
C GLY A 652 -15.76 28.89 -2.19
N ALA A 653 -15.30 29.47 -3.29
CA ALA A 653 -15.80 30.75 -3.77
C ALA A 653 -17.08 30.53 -4.60
N ALA A 654 -18.07 31.41 -4.45
CA ALA A 654 -19.03 31.59 -5.55
C ALA A 654 -18.26 32.08 -6.78
N CYS A 655 -18.64 31.63 -7.98
CA CYS A 655 -18.21 32.32 -9.17
C CYS A 655 -18.65 33.77 -9.03
N ARG A 656 -17.75 34.70 -9.37
CA ARG A 656 -18.25 36.02 -9.78
C ARG A 656 -19.20 35.78 -10.95
N ARG A 657 -20.26 36.58 -11.06
CA ARG A 657 -21.07 36.68 -12.27
C ARG A 657 -20.17 36.74 -13.51
N VAL A 658 -20.05 35.63 -14.24
CA VAL A 658 -19.40 35.63 -15.56
C VAL A 658 -20.06 34.66 -16.55
N GLU A 659 -21.39 34.70 -16.64
CA GLU A 659 -22.10 34.46 -17.92
C GLU A 659 -22.64 35.77 -18.54
N GLY A 660 -22.07 36.90 -18.08
CA GLY A 660 -21.91 38.05 -18.96
C GLY A 660 -20.96 37.71 -20.11
N SER A 661 -20.94 38.58 -21.13
CA SER A 661 -20.08 38.41 -22.30
C SER A 661 -18.60 38.26 -21.89
N ARG A 662 -17.86 37.35 -22.53
CA ARG A 662 -16.46 37.03 -22.16
C ARG A 662 -15.47 37.31 -23.28
N VAL A 663 -14.20 37.39 -22.93
CA VAL A 663 -13.09 37.61 -23.87
C VAL A 663 -11.84 36.84 -23.46
N TYR A 664 -11.14 36.27 -24.44
CA TYR A 664 -9.74 35.86 -24.32
C TYR A 664 -8.92 36.26 -25.54
N LEU A 665 -7.60 36.24 -25.37
CA LEU A 665 -6.60 36.32 -26.44
C LEU A 665 -5.91 34.97 -26.51
N THR A 666 -5.74 34.43 -27.72
CA THR A 666 -4.98 33.19 -27.96
C THR A 666 -3.94 33.38 -29.07
N GLN A 667 -2.84 32.63 -29.04
CA GLN A 667 -1.84 32.51 -30.13
C GLN A 667 -1.59 31.06 -30.57
N ALA A 668 -2.22 30.11 -29.89
CA ALA A 668 -2.14 28.69 -30.17
C ALA A 668 -3.55 28.07 -30.04
N VAL A 669 -3.64 26.78 -29.82
CA VAL A 669 -4.88 26.21 -29.27
C VAL A 669 -5.07 26.81 -27.87
N GLN A 670 -6.30 27.20 -27.56
CA GLN A 670 -6.79 27.57 -26.23
C GLN A 670 -8.32 27.42 -26.23
N SER A 671 -8.86 26.96 -25.11
CA SER A 671 -10.24 27.24 -24.71
C SER A 671 -10.31 28.42 -23.74
N LEU A 672 -11.51 28.98 -23.55
CA LEU A 672 -11.85 29.96 -22.50
C LEU A 672 -11.56 29.41 -21.09
N GLU A 673 -11.61 28.08 -20.94
CA GLU A 673 -11.41 27.37 -19.68
C GLU A 673 -9.94 27.07 -19.38
N TYR A 674 -9.11 26.84 -20.42
CA TYR A 674 -7.69 26.44 -20.31
C TYR A 674 -6.76 27.43 -21.03
N PRO A 675 -6.71 28.71 -20.61
CA PRO A 675 -5.86 29.70 -21.26
C PRO A 675 -4.37 29.37 -21.05
N VAL A 676 -3.70 28.97 -22.13
CA VAL A 676 -2.25 28.77 -22.17
C VAL A 676 -1.54 30.15 -22.21
N PRO A 677 -0.37 30.34 -21.58
CA PRO A 677 0.34 31.62 -21.67
C PRO A 677 0.73 31.98 -23.11
N LEU A 678 0.60 33.26 -23.42
CA LEU A 678 0.94 33.85 -24.71
C LEU A 678 2.45 34.06 -24.83
N LEU A 679 2.98 34.02 -26.05
CA LEU A 679 4.32 34.45 -26.40
C LEU A 679 4.34 35.95 -26.68
N ALA A 680 5.29 36.68 -26.10
CA ALA A 680 5.52 38.08 -26.43
C ALA A 680 5.95 38.24 -27.91
N GLY A 681 5.39 39.22 -28.61
CA GLY A 681 5.75 39.57 -29.99
C GLY A 681 4.95 38.86 -31.10
N GLU A 682 4.23 37.77 -30.80
CA GLU A 682 3.43 37.03 -31.78
C GLU A 682 1.98 37.56 -31.90
N PRO A 683 1.32 37.46 -33.07
CA PRO A 683 -0.03 37.97 -33.27
C PRO A 683 -1.08 37.06 -32.62
N ALA A 684 -2.01 37.64 -31.86
CA ALA A 684 -3.03 36.89 -31.11
C ALA A 684 -4.43 37.07 -31.70
N LEU A 685 -5.27 36.03 -31.69
CA LEU A 685 -6.70 36.14 -31.95
C LEU A 685 -7.42 36.59 -30.67
N LEU A 686 -8.09 37.75 -30.73
CA LEU A 686 -9.09 38.14 -29.74
C LEU A 686 -10.41 37.45 -30.08
N ARG A 687 -10.97 36.67 -29.16
CA ARG A 687 -12.33 36.12 -29.25
C ARG A 687 -13.20 36.76 -28.18
N VAL A 688 -14.27 37.47 -28.58
CA VAL A 688 -15.26 38.08 -27.68
C VAL A 688 -16.60 37.38 -27.85
N PHE A 689 -17.02 36.62 -26.85
CA PHE A 689 -18.31 35.93 -26.84
C PHE A 689 -19.35 36.88 -26.24
N VAL A 690 -20.34 37.25 -27.05
CA VAL A 690 -21.44 38.12 -26.60
C VAL A 690 -22.62 37.25 -26.21
N THR A 691 -23.04 37.32 -24.95
CA THR A 691 -24.20 36.61 -24.40
C THR A 691 -25.30 37.59 -23.97
N ALA A 692 -26.55 37.11 -23.96
CA ALA A 692 -27.72 37.83 -23.46
C ALA A 692 -28.41 37.02 -22.35
N GLU A 693 -28.98 37.70 -21.35
CA GLU A 693 -29.76 37.08 -20.25
C GLU A 693 -31.06 36.42 -20.76
N ARG A 694 -31.46 36.67 -22.02
CA ARG A 694 -32.67 36.15 -22.65
C ARG A 694 -32.44 35.85 -24.13
N ALA A 695 -33.07 34.78 -24.62
CA ALA A 695 -33.03 34.39 -26.03
C ALA A 695 -33.58 35.50 -26.94
N THR A 696 -32.87 35.77 -28.04
CA THR A 696 -33.20 36.87 -28.96
C THR A 696 -32.92 36.52 -30.42
N ASP A 697 -33.64 37.16 -31.33
CA ASP A 697 -33.34 37.16 -32.77
C ASP A 697 -32.34 38.28 -33.16
N THR A 698 -31.94 39.14 -32.21
CA THR A 698 -30.97 40.22 -32.44
C THR A 698 -29.58 39.65 -32.72
N GLY A 699 -28.90 40.22 -33.73
CA GLY A 699 -27.53 39.84 -34.09
C GLY A 699 -26.48 40.38 -33.12
N ILE A 700 -25.31 39.76 -33.08
CA ILE A 700 -24.16 40.21 -32.27
C ILE A 700 -23.82 41.68 -32.64
N PRO A 701 -23.76 42.60 -31.66
CA PRO A 701 -23.52 44.02 -31.88
C PRO A 701 -22.07 44.31 -32.32
N PRO A 702 -21.73 45.55 -32.72
CA PRO A 702 -20.33 45.92 -32.88
C PRO A 702 -19.60 45.86 -31.53
N VAL A 703 -18.31 45.51 -31.57
CA VAL A 703 -17.44 45.35 -30.39
C VAL A 703 -16.17 46.19 -30.58
N ARG A 704 -15.68 46.83 -29.52
CA ARG A 704 -14.47 47.68 -29.55
C ARG A 704 -13.52 47.32 -28.42
N ALA A 705 -12.36 46.76 -28.75
CA ALA A 705 -11.31 46.44 -27.80
C ALA A 705 -10.24 47.53 -27.75
N PHE A 706 -9.69 47.78 -26.57
CA PHE A 706 -8.61 48.72 -26.28
C PHE A 706 -7.51 48.01 -25.49
N PHE A 707 -6.26 48.31 -25.83
CA PHE A 707 -5.06 47.66 -25.29
C PHE A 707 -4.07 48.71 -24.78
N TYR A 708 -3.51 48.48 -23.60
CA TYR A 708 -2.69 49.42 -22.85
C TYR A 708 -1.39 48.75 -22.39
N LEU A 709 -0.30 49.52 -22.32
CA LEU A 709 0.93 49.15 -21.63
C LEU A 709 1.31 50.33 -20.74
N ASP A 710 1.65 50.06 -19.47
CA ASP A 710 1.90 51.08 -18.44
C ASP A 710 0.78 52.14 -18.33
N GLY A 711 -0.48 51.74 -18.53
CA GLY A 711 -1.65 52.63 -18.55
C GLY A 711 -1.79 53.54 -19.79
N ILE A 712 -0.96 53.38 -20.82
CA ILE A 712 -1.00 54.15 -22.08
C ILE A 712 -1.67 53.30 -23.18
N GLU A 713 -2.68 53.84 -23.87
CA GLU A 713 -3.32 53.15 -25.01
C GLU A 713 -2.31 52.92 -26.14
N ARG A 714 -2.13 51.65 -26.54
CA ARG A 714 -1.23 51.19 -27.60
C ARG A 714 -1.98 50.77 -28.85
N HIS A 715 -3.17 50.20 -28.70
CA HIS A 715 -3.97 49.70 -29.81
C HIS A 715 -5.46 49.75 -29.53
N ARG A 716 -6.26 49.83 -30.59
CA ARG A 716 -7.71 49.70 -30.58
C ARG A 716 -8.16 48.86 -31.77
N ALA A 717 -9.00 47.86 -31.51
CA ALA A 717 -9.62 47.03 -32.53
C ALA A 717 -11.14 47.24 -32.54
N ASP A 718 -11.70 47.48 -33.73
CA ASP A 718 -13.14 47.70 -33.96
C ASP A 718 -13.69 46.52 -34.78
N ILE A 719 -14.60 45.74 -34.19
CA ILE A 719 -15.24 44.55 -34.78
C ILE A 719 -16.68 44.91 -35.20
N PRO A 720 -17.09 44.69 -36.46
CA PRO A 720 -18.43 45.02 -36.92
C PRO A 720 -19.50 44.08 -36.36
N ALA A 721 -20.76 44.55 -36.37
CA ALA A 721 -21.92 43.73 -36.02
C ALA A 721 -22.06 42.52 -36.95
N GLN A 722 -22.59 41.42 -36.43
CA GLN A 722 -22.78 40.17 -37.15
C GLN A 722 -24.26 39.77 -37.23
N SER A 723 -24.60 38.94 -38.22
CA SER A 723 -25.95 38.38 -38.37
C SER A 723 -26.23 37.16 -37.49
N ALA A 724 -25.20 36.57 -36.88
CA ALA A 724 -25.36 35.50 -35.88
C ALA A 724 -26.10 36.07 -34.67
N ARG A 725 -27.08 35.32 -34.16
CA ARG A 725 -27.90 35.71 -33.00
C ARG A 725 -27.03 35.74 -31.76
N ILE A 726 -27.34 36.63 -30.82
CA ILE A 726 -26.71 36.62 -29.49
C ILE A 726 -27.19 35.36 -28.73
N PRO A 727 -26.32 34.39 -28.41
CA PRO A 727 -26.71 33.21 -27.64
C PRO A 727 -26.93 33.57 -26.15
N THR A 728 -27.57 32.65 -25.43
CA THR A 728 -27.75 32.75 -23.96
C THR A 728 -26.66 32.05 -23.16
N ALA A 729 -25.74 31.35 -23.83
CA ALA A 729 -24.61 30.63 -23.26
C ALA A 729 -23.43 30.69 -24.25
N ILE A 730 -22.21 30.38 -23.80
CA ILE A 730 -21.03 30.38 -24.67
C ILE A 730 -20.89 29.02 -25.39
N ASP A 731 -20.80 29.05 -26.72
CA ASP A 731 -20.38 27.91 -27.55
C ASP A 731 -19.01 28.20 -28.16
N GLU A 732 -17.95 27.64 -27.55
CA GLU A 732 -16.58 27.82 -28.04
C GLU A 732 -16.33 27.20 -29.42
N GLY A 733 -17.09 26.17 -29.78
CA GLY A 733 -17.03 25.45 -31.06
C GLY A 733 -17.68 26.22 -32.22
N ALA A 734 -18.49 27.24 -31.94
CA ALA A 734 -19.13 28.09 -32.93
C ALA A 734 -18.36 29.39 -33.18
N PHE A 735 -17.49 29.40 -34.19
CA PHE A 735 -16.68 30.59 -34.53
C PHE A 735 -17.54 31.82 -34.87
N ASP A 736 -18.67 31.62 -35.56
CA ASP A 736 -19.61 32.68 -35.94
C ASP A 736 -20.50 33.18 -34.79
N GLN A 737 -20.48 32.54 -33.62
CA GLN A 737 -21.13 33.03 -32.41
C GLN A 737 -20.20 33.91 -31.54
N SER A 738 -19.06 34.32 -32.08
CA SER A 738 -18.07 35.17 -31.40
C SER A 738 -17.60 36.34 -32.27
N ALA A 739 -17.38 37.49 -31.64
CA ALA A 739 -16.77 38.66 -32.25
C ALA A 739 -15.23 38.51 -32.20
N ASN A 740 -14.66 38.14 -33.36
CA ASN A 740 -13.26 37.76 -33.49
C ASN A 740 -12.45 38.79 -34.27
N VAL A 741 -11.21 39.07 -33.84
CA VAL A 741 -10.28 39.95 -34.56
C VAL A 741 -8.82 39.63 -34.21
N MET A 742 -7.92 39.70 -35.19
CA MET A 742 -6.48 39.55 -34.95
C MET A 742 -5.88 40.82 -34.33
N ILE A 743 -5.10 40.64 -33.27
CA ILE A 743 -4.33 41.67 -32.58
C ILE A 743 -2.85 41.56 -33.00
N PRO A 744 -2.23 42.66 -33.46
CA PRO A 744 -0.83 42.66 -33.87
C PRO A 744 0.13 42.27 -32.73
N GLY A 745 1.19 41.53 -33.05
CA GLY A 745 2.11 40.99 -32.05
C GLY A 745 3.00 42.03 -31.34
N ASP A 746 3.20 43.21 -31.94
CA ASP A 746 3.85 44.35 -31.28
C ASP A 746 3.02 44.94 -30.11
N ILE A 747 1.76 44.53 -29.99
CA ILE A 747 0.88 44.84 -28.87
C ILE A 747 0.94 43.75 -27.80
N ILE A 748 1.22 42.50 -28.16
CA ILE A 748 1.28 41.37 -27.22
C ILE A 748 2.65 41.38 -26.53
N GLN A 749 2.71 42.05 -25.38
CA GLN A 749 3.93 42.26 -24.58
C GLN A 749 3.63 42.01 -23.09
N PRO A 750 4.61 41.58 -22.28
CA PRO A 750 4.42 41.40 -20.84
C PRO A 750 3.87 42.66 -20.18
N GLY A 751 2.84 42.52 -19.33
CA GLY A 751 2.15 43.64 -18.70
C GLY A 751 1.06 44.29 -19.55
N LEU A 752 0.63 43.67 -20.65
CA LEU A 752 -0.52 44.11 -21.46
C LEU A 752 -1.80 44.18 -20.61
N GLU A 753 -2.46 45.33 -20.65
CA GLU A 753 -3.78 45.57 -20.06
C GLU A 753 -4.83 45.69 -21.19
N MET A 754 -5.99 45.06 -21.02
CA MET A 754 -7.05 45.01 -22.03
C MET A 754 -8.41 45.46 -21.46
N SER A 755 -9.22 46.15 -22.26
CA SER A 755 -10.66 46.21 -22.04
C SER A 755 -11.45 46.18 -23.35
N VAL A 756 -12.66 45.66 -23.30
CA VAL A 756 -13.55 45.49 -24.44
C VAL A 756 -14.88 46.16 -24.15
N TYR A 757 -15.47 46.83 -25.13
CA TYR A 757 -16.78 47.45 -25.08
C TYR A 757 -17.69 46.77 -26.11
N ILE A 758 -18.90 46.43 -25.71
CA ILE A 758 -19.88 45.70 -26.54
C ILE A 758 -21.08 46.61 -26.76
N ASP A 759 -21.49 46.74 -28.02
CA ASP A 759 -22.44 47.75 -28.48
C ASP A 759 -22.07 49.18 -27.98
N PRO A 760 -20.90 49.71 -28.39
CA PRO A 760 -20.42 51.02 -27.96
C PRO A 760 -21.32 52.19 -28.39
N ASP A 761 -22.21 51.97 -29.36
CA ASP A 761 -23.17 52.96 -29.88
C ASP A 761 -24.56 52.86 -29.20
N ALA A 762 -24.73 51.96 -28.23
CA ALA A 762 -25.95 51.76 -27.44
C ALA A 762 -27.23 51.47 -28.26
N THR A 763 -27.11 50.59 -29.27
CA THR A 763 -28.18 50.21 -30.20
C THR A 763 -29.04 49.02 -29.74
N LEU A 764 -28.53 48.15 -28.86
CA LEU A 764 -29.23 47.01 -28.28
C LEU A 764 -30.23 47.44 -27.19
N ASP A 765 -31.35 46.73 -27.13
CA ASP A 765 -32.33 46.82 -26.04
C ASP A 765 -31.68 46.49 -24.69
N PRO A 766 -31.71 47.41 -23.70
CA PRO A 766 -31.20 47.15 -22.35
C PRO A 766 -31.84 45.95 -21.64
N GLU A 767 -33.07 45.55 -22.00
CA GLU A 767 -33.74 44.37 -21.40
C GLU A 767 -33.15 43.02 -21.85
N LEU A 768 -32.21 43.01 -22.79
CA LEU A 768 -31.46 41.80 -23.18
C LEU A 768 -30.33 41.43 -22.21
N GLY A 769 -29.96 42.30 -21.27
CA GLY A 769 -28.94 42.01 -20.25
C GLY A 769 -27.51 41.87 -20.78
N VAL A 770 -27.23 42.25 -22.02
CA VAL A 770 -25.91 42.12 -22.65
C VAL A 770 -24.87 43.02 -21.95
N THR A 771 -23.77 42.42 -21.50
CA THR A 771 -22.63 43.10 -20.87
C THR A 771 -22.07 44.19 -21.78
N ARG A 772 -21.95 45.42 -21.27
CA ARG A 772 -21.47 46.58 -22.06
C ARG A 772 -19.95 46.77 -22.08
N ARG A 773 -19.23 46.25 -21.08
CA ARG A 773 -17.77 46.34 -20.97
C ARG A 773 -17.18 45.12 -20.26
N ILE A 774 -16.06 44.61 -20.75
CA ILE A 774 -15.27 43.53 -20.15
C ILE A 774 -13.84 44.01 -19.87
N PRO A 775 -13.31 43.86 -18.63
CA PRO A 775 -14.08 43.65 -17.41
C PRO A 775 -14.99 44.86 -17.13
N GLU A 776 -15.98 44.72 -16.25
CA GLU A 776 -16.89 45.83 -15.91
C GLU A 776 -16.14 47.04 -15.33
N ALA A 777 -15.07 46.78 -14.56
CA ALA A 777 -14.13 47.78 -14.05
C ALA A 777 -12.69 47.27 -14.12
N GLY A 778 -11.72 48.18 -14.27
CA GLY A 778 -10.30 47.83 -14.42
C GLY A 778 -9.95 47.27 -15.81
N TRP A 779 -8.99 46.36 -15.84
CA TRP A 779 -8.42 45.76 -17.05
C TRP A 779 -8.28 44.24 -16.91
N THR A 780 -8.36 43.50 -18.01
CA THR A 780 -7.87 42.12 -18.10
C THR A 780 -6.38 42.15 -18.38
N VAL A 781 -5.58 41.34 -17.67
CA VAL A 781 -4.14 41.19 -17.90
C VAL A 781 -3.89 39.75 -18.40
N PRO A 782 -3.60 39.54 -19.70
CA PRO A 782 -3.24 38.22 -20.22
C PRO A 782 -1.86 37.79 -19.71
N ASP A 783 -1.67 36.49 -19.45
CA ASP A 783 -0.35 35.95 -19.20
C ASP A 783 0.47 35.92 -20.50
N ILE A 784 1.57 36.69 -20.54
CA ILE A 784 2.44 36.85 -21.72
C ILE A 784 3.88 36.63 -21.27
N ARG A 785 4.55 35.66 -21.89
CA ARG A 785 5.91 35.19 -21.58
C ARG A 785 6.86 35.54 -22.73
N GLU A 786 8.03 36.04 -22.41
CA GLU A 786 9.12 36.18 -23.39
C GLU A 786 9.80 34.82 -23.58
N MET A 787 9.95 34.39 -24.84
CA MET A 787 10.68 33.15 -25.16
C MET A 787 12.13 33.43 -25.57
N PRO A 788 13.08 32.53 -25.24
CA PRO A 788 14.36 32.53 -25.92
C PRO A 788 14.16 32.25 -27.42
N VAL A 789 15.05 32.80 -28.24
CA VAL A 789 15.17 32.45 -29.66
C VAL A 789 15.63 30.99 -29.79
N LEU A 790 15.19 30.28 -30.82
CA LEU A 790 15.68 28.94 -31.12
C LEU A 790 17.05 29.03 -31.83
N ASP A 791 18.15 28.94 -31.08
CA ASP A 791 19.50 28.70 -31.64
C ASP A 791 19.49 27.32 -32.33
N LEU A 792 19.49 27.30 -33.67
CA LEU A 792 19.33 26.10 -34.48
C LEU A 792 20.46 25.99 -35.51
N THR A 793 21.26 24.93 -35.41
CA THR A 793 22.24 24.56 -36.42
C THR A 793 21.70 23.43 -37.30
N VAL A 794 21.56 23.67 -38.60
CA VAL A 794 21.11 22.66 -39.58
C VAL A 794 22.32 22.08 -40.31
N ILE A 795 22.46 20.75 -40.29
CA ILE A 795 23.58 20.01 -40.86
C ILE A 795 23.13 19.24 -42.11
N PRO A 796 23.54 19.66 -43.33
CA PRO A 796 23.31 18.88 -44.54
C PRO A 796 24.31 17.72 -44.62
N TYR A 797 23.82 16.49 -44.46
CA TYR A 797 24.61 15.28 -44.60
C TYR A 797 24.71 14.84 -46.06
N LEU A 798 25.93 14.50 -46.49
CA LEU A 798 26.23 13.96 -47.81
C LEU A 798 26.73 12.52 -47.69
N LEU A 799 25.93 11.56 -48.16
CA LEU A 799 26.31 10.15 -48.15
C LEU A 799 27.56 9.90 -49.03
N GLN A 800 28.57 9.27 -48.45
CA GLN A 800 29.82 8.93 -49.13
C GLN A 800 29.55 8.01 -50.34
N GLY A 801 30.17 8.34 -51.48
CA GLY A 801 29.95 7.61 -52.73
C GLY A 801 28.64 7.92 -53.46
N SER A 802 27.69 8.61 -52.82
CA SER A 802 26.48 9.08 -53.49
C SER A 802 26.79 10.27 -54.41
N GLN A 803 26.17 10.26 -55.59
CA GLN A 803 26.11 11.42 -56.50
C GLN A 803 24.94 12.35 -56.19
N ASP A 804 24.05 11.97 -55.25
CA ASP A 804 22.98 12.85 -54.81
C ASP A 804 23.55 14.02 -54.00
N ARG A 805 23.17 15.21 -54.44
CA ARG A 805 23.50 16.52 -53.85
C ARG A 805 22.24 17.38 -53.69
N SER A 806 21.04 16.80 -53.84
CA SER A 806 19.77 17.52 -53.78
C SER A 806 19.55 18.20 -52.43
N ILE A 807 20.09 17.66 -51.33
CA ILE A 807 20.06 18.31 -50.00
C ILE A 807 20.76 19.67 -50.00
N LEU A 808 21.79 19.87 -50.84
CA LEU A 808 22.44 21.17 -50.98
C LEU A 808 21.48 22.18 -51.59
N ASN A 809 20.74 21.83 -52.65
CA ASN A 809 19.71 22.70 -53.22
C ASN A 809 18.57 23.05 -52.23
N ILE A 810 18.44 22.29 -51.14
CA ILE A 810 17.44 22.51 -50.07
C ILE A 810 18.02 23.39 -48.96
N THR A 811 19.31 23.26 -48.63
CA THR A 811 19.98 24.07 -47.61
C THR A 811 20.62 25.35 -48.14
N ASP A 812 20.92 25.43 -49.44
CA ASP A 812 21.47 26.60 -50.14
C ASP A 812 20.42 27.71 -50.17
N GLY A 813 20.59 28.70 -49.28
CA GLY A 813 19.61 29.77 -49.09
C GLY A 813 18.52 29.47 -48.06
N LEU A 814 18.68 28.42 -47.24
CA LEU A 814 17.86 28.21 -46.06
C LEU A 814 18.08 29.38 -45.08
N THR A 815 17.04 30.18 -44.87
CA THR A 815 16.99 31.26 -43.88
C THR A 815 16.06 30.87 -42.74
N ALA A 816 16.12 31.61 -41.62
CA ALA A 816 15.15 31.47 -40.52
C ALA A 816 13.69 31.56 -41.02
N ASP A 817 13.45 32.32 -42.11
CA ASP A 817 12.15 32.51 -42.73
C ASP A 817 11.71 31.43 -43.72
N HIS A 818 12.54 30.43 -44.00
CA HIS A 818 12.23 29.39 -44.99
C HIS A 818 11.03 28.51 -44.59
N ASP A 819 10.29 28.03 -45.60
CA ASP A 819 9.08 27.18 -45.44
C ASP A 819 9.36 25.90 -44.62
N LEU A 820 10.60 25.39 -44.64
CA LEU A 820 11.03 24.21 -43.87
C LEU A 820 11.08 24.43 -42.36
N LEU A 821 11.20 25.68 -41.90
CA LEU A 821 11.20 26.04 -40.49
C LEU A 821 9.88 26.73 -40.09
N TRP A 822 8.92 26.83 -41.00
CA TRP A 822 7.64 27.49 -40.76
C TRP A 822 6.82 26.80 -39.67
N GLU A 823 6.70 25.47 -39.69
CA GLU A 823 5.95 24.74 -38.67
C GLU A 823 6.62 24.81 -37.29
N ALA A 824 7.95 24.74 -37.23
CA ALA A 824 8.68 24.90 -35.97
C ALA A 824 8.47 26.29 -35.35
N ARG A 825 8.46 27.35 -36.17
CA ARG A 825 8.17 28.72 -35.72
C ARG A 825 6.73 28.97 -35.30
N THR A 826 5.78 28.30 -35.92
CA THR A 826 4.34 28.56 -35.72
C THR A 826 3.64 27.61 -34.76
N LEU A 827 4.27 26.46 -34.42
CA LEU A 827 3.72 25.49 -33.47
C LEU A 827 4.54 25.31 -32.20
N LEU A 828 5.83 25.62 -32.18
CA LEU A 828 6.64 25.48 -30.98
C LEU A 828 6.78 26.83 -30.26
N PRO A 829 6.88 26.86 -28.92
CA PRO A 829 7.02 28.09 -28.15
C PRO A 829 8.43 28.69 -28.31
N VAL A 830 8.62 29.45 -29.39
CA VAL A 830 9.88 30.09 -29.77
C VAL A 830 9.63 31.54 -30.20
N ALA A 831 10.53 32.47 -29.87
CA ALA A 831 10.44 33.88 -30.32
C ALA A 831 11.00 34.10 -31.75
N GLY A 832 11.23 33.02 -32.50
CA GLY A 832 11.97 33.01 -33.78
C GLY A 832 13.13 32.01 -33.77
N VAL A 833 13.92 32.00 -34.85
CA VAL A 833 15.03 31.06 -35.05
C VAL A 833 16.31 31.84 -35.38
N ASP A 834 17.38 31.60 -34.63
CA ASP A 834 18.75 32.01 -34.99
C ASP A 834 19.37 30.84 -35.74
N LEU A 835 19.32 30.91 -37.07
CA LEU A 835 19.67 29.80 -37.95
C LEU A 835 21.14 29.85 -38.37
N THR A 836 21.88 28.81 -38.00
CA THR A 836 23.18 28.49 -38.61
C THR A 836 23.02 27.33 -39.60
N VAL A 837 23.24 27.58 -40.89
CA VAL A 837 23.43 26.49 -41.86
C VAL A 837 24.90 26.06 -41.80
N HIS A 838 25.13 24.82 -41.40
CA HIS A 838 26.47 24.23 -41.33
C HIS A 838 26.96 23.84 -42.74
N GLU A 839 28.26 23.89 -43.01
CA GLU A 839 28.80 23.35 -44.27
C GLU A 839 28.47 21.85 -44.42
N PRO A 840 28.39 21.32 -45.65
CA PRO A 840 28.04 19.92 -45.84
C PRO A 840 29.02 18.96 -45.17
N VAL A 841 28.46 17.94 -44.50
CA VAL A 841 29.18 16.94 -43.72
C VAL A 841 29.11 15.60 -44.44
N PHE A 842 30.24 15.07 -44.87
CA PHE A 842 30.30 13.76 -45.51
C PHE A 842 30.13 12.64 -44.47
N THR A 843 29.11 11.80 -44.61
CA THR A 843 28.86 10.65 -43.72
C THR A 843 28.90 9.35 -44.49
N SER A 844 29.40 8.29 -43.86
CA SER A 844 29.34 6.92 -44.39
C SER A 844 28.01 6.20 -44.09
N SER A 845 27.09 6.83 -43.33
CA SER A 845 25.83 6.22 -42.91
C SER A 845 24.60 6.89 -43.53
N HIS A 846 23.55 6.10 -43.71
CA HIS A 846 22.21 6.56 -44.09
C HIS A 846 21.14 6.12 -43.06
N ASP A 847 21.58 5.63 -41.90
CA ASP A 847 20.76 5.19 -40.78
C ASP A 847 20.48 6.35 -39.81
N SER A 848 19.23 6.51 -39.39
CA SER A 848 18.80 7.65 -38.57
C SER A 848 19.36 7.63 -37.14
N PHE A 849 19.58 6.48 -36.51
CA PHE A 849 20.24 6.42 -35.19
C PHE A 849 21.70 6.83 -35.28
N VAL A 850 22.41 6.36 -36.29
CA VAL A 850 23.81 6.72 -36.52
C VAL A 850 23.93 8.22 -36.80
N LEU A 851 23.06 8.77 -37.65
CA LEU A 851 23.06 10.20 -37.97
C LEU A 851 22.66 11.08 -36.77
N LEU A 852 21.74 10.62 -35.91
CA LEU A 852 21.41 11.32 -34.66
C LEU A 852 22.62 11.40 -33.72
N ARG A 853 23.35 10.29 -33.58
CA ARG A 853 24.59 10.23 -32.78
C ARG A 853 25.69 11.09 -33.38
N GLU A 854 25.85 11.08 -34.70
CA GLU A 854 26.80 11.94 -35.43
C GLU A 854 26.45 13.43 -35.25
N THR A 855 25.15 13.78 -35.25
CA THR A 855 24.68 15.15 -34.98
C THR A 855 24.99 15.60 -33.55
N ALA A 856 24.77 14.73 -32.56
CA ALA A 856 25.14 15.00 -31.16
C ALA A 856 26.67 15.11 -30.96
N LEU A 857 27.46 14.32 -31.70
CA LEU A 857 28.92 14.41 -31.71
C LEU A 857 29.39 15.76 -32.27
N ILE A 858 28.87 16.18 -33.43
CA ILE A 858 29.27 17.45 -34.07
C ILE A 858 29.00 18.62 -33.12
N ARG A 859 27.80 18.68 -32.53
CA ARG A 859 27.45 19.66 -31.49
C ARG A 859 28.48 19.70 -30.35
N THR A 860 28.90 18.53 -29.87
CA THR A 860 29.86 18.39 -28.77
C THR A 860 31.27 18.82 -29.17
N MET A 861 31.71 18.50 -30.39
CA MET A 861 33.04 18.86 -30.90
C MET A 861 33.19 20.35 -31.22
N GLU A 862 32.08 21.00 -31.63
CA GLU A 862 32.04 22.42 -32.02
C GLU A 862 31.67 23.34 -30.85
N GLY A 863 31.15 22.79 -29.74
CA GLY A 863 30.69 23.57 -28.60
C GLY A 863 29.35 24.26 -28.83
N GLY A 864 28.48 23.67 -29.65
CA GLY A 864 27.17 24.22 -29.97
C GLY A 864 26.30 24.44 -28.73
N SER A 865 25.79 25.67 -28.56
CA SER A 865 24.87 26.03 -27.48
C SER A 865 23.45 25.51 -27.73
N GLY A 866 22.91 25.77 -28.92
CA GLY A 866 21.54 25.45 -29.31
C GLY A 866 21.31 24.01 -29.77
N TYR A 867 20.25 23.84 -30.56
CA TYR A 867 19.79 22.59 -31.13
C TYR A 867 20.50 22.29 -32.44
N TYR A 868 20.84 21.02 -32.67
CA TYR A 868 21.51 20.55 -33.88
C TYR A 868 20.58 19.58 -34.62
N LEU A 869 20.21 19.95 -35.85
CA LEU A 869 19.30 19.20 -36.71
C LEU A 869 20.05 18.67 -37.93
N GLY A 870 20.28 17.37 -37.99
CA GLY A 870 20.84 16.71 -39.16
C GLY A 870 19.78 16.41 -40.21
N THR A 871 20.11 16.59 -41.50
CA THR A 871 19.17 16.31 -42.59
C THR A 871 19.84 15.69 -43.82
N ILE A 872 19.10 14.84 -44.54
CA ILE A 872 19.57 14.04 -45.67
C ILE A 872 18.61 14.15 -46.88
N PRO A 873 19.07 13.86 -48.10
CA PRO A 873 18.16 13.71 -49.24
C PRO A 873 17.44 12.35 -49.17
N GLY A 874 16.10 12.38 -49.18
CA GLY A 874 15.25 11.19 -49.21
C GLY A 874 15.11 10.48 -47.85
N PRO A 875 14.45 9.29 -47.83
CA PRO A 875 14.16 8.57 -46.60
C PRO A 875 15.41 7.93 -45.99
N PHE A 876 15.47 7.85 -44.66
CA PHE A 876 16.49 7.08 -43.93
C PHE A 876 16.40 5.58 -44.26
N ALA A 877 17.49 4.84 -44.03
CA ALA A 877 17.57 3.41 -44.31
C ALA A 877 16.55 2.56 -43.52
N ASP A 878 16.18 3.02 -42.33
CA ASP A 878 15.15 2.42 -41.45
C ASP A 878 13.72 2.97 -41.69
N ALA A 879 13.55 3.79 -42.75
CA ALA A 879 12.26 4.31 -43.24
C ALA A 879 11.44 5.19 -42.27
N VAL A 880 12.04 5.69 -41.19
CA VAL A 880 11.43 6.69 -40.29
C VAL A 880 11.43 8.09 -40.91
N GLY A 881 10.59 8.99 -40.40
CA GLY A 881 10.55 10.41 -40.78
C GLY A 881 11.74 11.20 -40.22
N GLY A 882 12.01 10.99 -38.94
CA GLY A 882 13.13 11.55 -38.19
C GLY A 882 13.39 10.75 -36.91
N ARG A 883 14.30 11.26 -36.07
CA ARG A 883 14.56 10.83 -34.69
C ARG A 883 15.12 12.00 -33.87
N ALA A 884 14.82 12.04 -32.58
CA ALA A 884 15.31 13.07 -31.67
C ALA A 884 15.69 12.53 -30.29
N GLN A 885 16.59 13.23 -29.60
CA GLN A 885 16.79 13.02 -28.16
C GLN A 885 15.66 13.69 -27.37
N ILE A 886 14.95 12.95 -26.53
CA ILE A 886 13.87 13.50 -25.70
C ILE A 886 14.46 14.46 -24.66
N GLY A 887 13.99 15.71 -24.68
CA GLY A 887 14.53 16.83 -23.89
C GLY A 887 15.98 17.24 -24.23
N GLY A 888 16.56 16.63 -25.27
CA GLY A 888 17.96 16.80 -25.68
C GLY A 888 18.17 17.88 -26.74
N TRP A 889 19.34 17.87 -27.36
CA TRP A 889 19.81 18.97 -28.22
C TRP A 889 20.19 18.53 -29.64
N ALA A 890 19.92 17.27 -29.96
CA ALA A 890 20.16 16.68 -31.27
C ALA A 890 18.89 16.02 -31.81
N SER A 891 18.64 16.25 -33.09
CA SER A 891 17.60 15.61 -33.88
C SER A 891 18.10 15.35 -35.30
N VAL A 892 17.45 14.43 -36.01
CA VAL A 892 17.61 14.24 -37.45
C VAL A 892 16.25 14.11 -38.10
N ALA A 893 16.07 14.76 -39.24
CA ALA A 893 14.81 14.76 -39.96
C ALA A 893 15.02 14.74 -41.47
N GLN A 894 14.11 14.08 -42.18
CA GLN A 894 13.88 14.37 -43.59
C GLN A 894 13.48 15.85 -43.75
N PRO A 895 13.85 16.53 -44.85
CA PRO A 895 13.60 17.95 -45.05
C PRO A 895 12.12 18.22 -45.40
N ALA A 896 11.26 18.10 -44.40
CA ALA A 896 9.83 18.41 -44.43
C ALA A 896 9.45 19.14 -43.14
N ALA A 897 8.70 20.24 -43.25
CA ALA A 897 8.50 21.17 -42.14
C ALA A 897 7.78 20.54 -40.95
N GLU A 898 6.79 19.68 -41.22
CA GLU A 898 6.02 18.95 -40.22
C GLU A 898 6.89 17.93 -39.45
N ILE A 899 7.84 17.28 -40.13
CA ILE A 899 8.78 16.33 -39.50
C ILE A 899 9.78 17.09 -38.64
N ILE A 900 10.38 18.17 -39.19
CA ILE A 900 11.33 19.02 -38.46
C ILE A 900 10.70 19.56 -37.17
N ALA A 901 9.46 20.05 -37.22
CA ALA A 901 8.74 20.52 -36.04
C ALA A 901 8.47 19.41 -35.01
N HIS A 902 8.12 18.19 -35.47
CA HIS A 902 7.90 17.04 -34.60
C HIS A 902 9.18 16.63 -33.84
N GLU A 903 10.30 16.50 -34.55
CA GLU A 903 11.60 16.13 -33.96
C GLU A 903 12.15 17.22 -33.01
N LEU A 904 11.96 18.50 -33.34
CA LEU A 904 12.29 19.59 -32.43
C LEU A 904 11.34 19.62 -31.22
N GLY A 905 10.09 19.21 -31.37
CA GLY A 905 9.15 18.99 -30.26
C GLY A 905 9.66 17.94 -29.27
N HIS A 906 10.21 16.83 -29.74
CA HIS A 906 10.88 15.85 -28.88
C HIS A 906 12.10 16.43 -28.15
N ASN A 907 12.90 17.25 -28.82
CA ASN A 907 13.97 17.99 -28.15
C ASN A 907 13.44 18.92 -27.05
N MET A 908 12.19 19.39 -27.14
CA MET A 908 11.46 20.14 -26.10
C MET A 908 10.67 19.25 -25.11
N SER A 909 11.14 18.01 -24.89
CA SER A 909 10.55 17.01 -23.96
C SER A 909 9.13 16.52 -24.29
N LEU A 910 8.63 16.74 -25.51
CA LEU A 910 7.38 16.14 -25.96
C LEU A 910 7.53 14.63 -26.24
N ARG A 911 6.44 13.88 -26.11
CA ARG A 911 6.31 12.45 -26.41
C ARG A 911 5.06 12.23 -27.27
N HIS A 912 4.93 11.07 -27.90
CA HIS A 912 3.83 10.84 -28.85
C HIS A 912 2.45 10.82 -28.19
N ALA A 913 1.47 11.41 -28.86
CA ALA A 913 0.07 11.26 -28.48
C ALA A 913 -0.44 9.82 -28.76
N PRO A 914 -1.44 9.31 -28.01
CA PRO A 914 -2.01 7.97 -28.17
C PRO A 914 -2.81 7.76 -29.48
N CYS A 915 -2.18 7.60 -30.64
CA CYS A 915 -2.90 7.27 -31.87
C CYS A 915 -2.06 6.53 -32.93
N GLY A 916 -2.69 5.59 -33.63
CA GLY A 916 -2.03 4.65 -34.54
C GLY A 916 -1.55 3.38 -33.84
N ARG A 917 -0.37 2.88 -34.19
CA ARG A 917 0.36 1.84 -33.43
C ARG A 917 1.78 2.30 -33.04
N PRO A 918 1.94 3.46 -32.37
CA PRO A 918 3.24 3.91 -31.86
C PRO A 918 3.75 2.90 -30.81
N ARG A 919 5.08 2.72 -30.75
CA ARG A 919 5.72 1.80 -29.79
C ARG A 919 5.93 2.43 -28.40
N SER A 920 5.96 3.75 -28.33
CA SER A 920 6.08 4.53 -27.10
C SER A 920 5.06 5.66 -27.15
N VAL A 921 4.22 5.75 -26.13
CA VAL A 921 3.14 6.75 -25.99
C VAL A 921 3.41 7.59 -24.74
N ASP A 922 2.99 8.84 -24.74
CA ASP A 922 2.93 9.66 -23.55
C ASP A 922 1.72 9.22 -22.70
N SER A 923 1.98 8.48 -21.60
CA SER A 923 0.91 8.04 -20.68
C SER A 923 0.23 9.20 -19.95
N ALA A 924 0.85 10.38 -19.92
CA ALA A 924 0.27 11.59 -19.36
C ALA A 924 -0.52 12.42 -20.39
N PHE A 925 -0.77 11.91 -21.61
CA PHE A 925 -1.58 12.60 -22.61
C PHE A 925 -3.07 12.54 -22.22
N PRO A 926 -3.82 13.66 -22.32
CA PRO A 926 -5.12 13.78 -21.65
C PRO A 926 -6.25 12.88 -22.17
N ASN A 927 -6.09 12.20 -23.31
CA ASN A 927 -7.07 11.23 -23.80
C ASN A 927 -6.41 10.07 -24.56
N THR A 928 -6.86 8.84 -24.30
CA THR A 928 -6.35 7.59 -24.89
C THR A 928 -6.56 7.42 -26.40
N GLY A 929 -7.34 8.30 -27.04
CA GLY A 929 -7.52 8.34 -28.49
C GLY A 929 -6.63 9.34 -29.24
N GLY A 930 -5.74 10.05 -28.55
CA GLY A 930 -4.94 11.14 -29.13
C GLY A 930 -5.72 12.45 -29.31
N SER A 931 -6.92 12.54 -28.73
CA SER A 931 -7.75 13.75 -28.68
C SER A 931 -7.30 14.71 -27.59
N ILE A 932 -7.59 16.00 -27.74
CA ILE A 932 -7.09 17.05 -26.84
C ILE A 932 -8.09 17.44 -25.74
N GLY A 933 -9.33 16.97 -25.81
CA GLY A 933 -10.39 17.22 -24.81
C GLY A 933 -11.09 18.58 -24.93
N ALA A 934 -10.42 19.62 -25.43
CA ALA A 934 -10.93 20.98 -25.57
C ALA A 934 -11.04 21.46 -27.03
N TRP A 935 -11.75 22.56 -27.29
CA TRP A 935 -11.75 23.22 -28.61
C TRP A 935 -10.47 24.03 -28.81
N GLY A 936 -9.94 24.03 -30.03
CA GLY A 936 -8.75 24.77 -30.42
C GLY A 936 -8.94 25.73 -31.58
N TYR A 937 -7.96 26.59 -31.84
CA TYR A 937 -7.86 27.39 -33.06
C TYR A 937 -6.55 27.15 -33.80
N ASP A 938 -6.62 26.92 -35.11
CA ASP A 938 -5.47 26.77 -36.00
C ASP A 938 -5.32 28.03 -36.84
N PHE A 939 -4.36 28.86 -36.43
CA PHE A 939 -3.97 30.10 -37.09
C PHE A 939 -3.57 29.93 -38.56
N ARG A 940 -3.17 28.73 -38.99
CA ARG A 940 -2.77 28.46 -40.38
C ARG A 940 -3.96 28.14 -41.28
N ALA A 941 -5.04 27.61 -40.71
CA ALA A 941 -6.29 27.34 -41.41
C ALA A 941 -7.38 28.41 -41.16
N GLU A 942 -7.11 29.38 -40.28
CA GLU A 942 -8.08 30.32 -39.70
C GLU A 942 -9.33 29.62 -39.13
N ALA A 943 -9.18 28.40 -38.62
CA ALA A 943 -10.29 27.49 -38.35
C ALA A 943 -10.20 26.83 -36.96
N LEU A 944 -11.37 26.62 -36.34
CA LEU A 944 -11.48 25.86 -35.09
C LEU A 944 -11.14 24.38 -35.31
N LYS A 945 -10.62 23.75 -34.26
CA LYS A 945 -10.29 22.33 -34.19
C LYS A 945 -11.15 21.67 -33.12
N PRO A 946 -11.94 20.63 -33.45
CA PRO A 946 -12.76 19.95 -32.46
C PRO A 946 -11.90 19.14 -31.47
N PRO A 947 -12.40 18.89 -30.24
CA PRO A 947 -11.71 18.12 -29.20
C PRO A 947 -11.11 16.78 -29.66
N GLY A 948 -11.77 16.10 -30.60
CA GLY A 948 -11.34 14.82 -31.18
C GLY A 948 -10.18 14.89 -32.17
N THR A 949 -9.55 16.05 -32.38
CA THR A 949 -8.47 16.20 -33.37
C THR A 949 -7.11 15.78 -32.77
N PRO A 950 -6.28 14.99 -33.47
CA PRO A 950 -4.89 14.71 -33.06
C PRO A 950 -3.94 15.86 -33.39
N ASP A 951 -2.94 16.12 -32.55
CA ASP A 951 -1.98 17.25 -32.63
C ASP A 951 -0.57 16.87 -33.15
N LEU A 952 0.37 17.82 -33.24
CA LEU A 952 1.73 17.65 -33.77
C LEU A 952 2.43 16.33 -33.36
N MET A 953 2.21 15.83 -32.14
CA MET A 953 2.87 14.63 -31.62
C MET A 953 2.16 13.30 -31.99
N SER A 954 1.14 13.35 -32.85
CA SER A 954 0.19 12.25 -33.09
C SER A 954 0.53 11.29 -34.25
N TYR A 955 1.63 11.47 -34.99
CA TYR A 955 1.99 10.69 -36.20
C TYR A 955 0.99 10.69 -37.37
N CYS A 956 -0.27 11.08 -37.17
CA CYS A 956 -1.37 11.00 -38.14
C CYS A 956 -1.44 12.20 -39.12
N ARG A 957 -0.32 12.89 -39.35
CA ARG A 957 -0.17 14.13 -40.15
C ARG A 957 -1.12 15.30 -39.83
N PRO A 958 -1.19 15.78 -38.58
CA PRO A 958 -1.83 17.06 -38.26
C PRO A 958 -0.89 18.25 -38.48
N ARG A 959 -1.48 19.45 -38.62
CA ARG A 959 -0.80 20.75 -38.89
C ARG A 959 -0.98 21.78 -37.77
N TRP A 960 -1.05 21.34 -36.52
CA TRP A 960 -1.40 22.17 -35.36
C TRP A 960 -0.94 21.46 -34.08
N VAL A 961 -0.88 22.18 -32.96
CA VAL A 961 -0.36 21.73 -31.65
C VAL A 961 -1.41 21.95 -30.58
N SER A 962 -1.58 21.03 -29.63
CA SER A 962 -2.57 21.18 -28.54
C SER A 962 -2.07 22.06 -27.39
N ASP A 963 -2.98 22.55 -26.55
CA ASP A 963 -2.69 23.24 -25.28
C ASP A 963 -1.70 22.43 -24.43
N TYR A 964 -1.96 21.13 -24.33
CA TYR A 964 -1.13 20.18 -23.60
C TYR A 964 0.31 20.16 -24.11
N SER A 965 0.48 19.92 -25.42
CA SER A 965 1.81 19.85 -26.04
C SER A 965 2.52 21.21 -26.03
N PHE A 966 1.79 22.30 -26.28
CA PHE A 966 2.35 23.65 -26.29
C PHE A 966 2.80 24.07 -24.88
N ALA A 967 1.96 23.91 -23.86
CA ALA A 967 2.29 24.23 -22.47
C ALA A 967 3.45 23.36 -21.93
N LYS A 968 3.53 22.09 -22.35
CA LYS A 968 4.64 21.19 -21.99
C LYS A 968 5.97 21.62 -22.60
N ALA A 969 5.98 21.97 -23.89
CA ALA A 969 7.16 22.53 -24.56
C ALA A 969 7.53 23.91 -23.96
N LEU A 970 6.54 24.76 -23.67
CA LEU A 970 6.70 26.09 -23.09
C LEU A 970 7.41 26.01 -21.74
N ARG A 971 6.98 25.07 -20.88
CA ARG A 971 7.61 24.80 -19.60
C ARG A 971 9.08 24.38 -19.75
N HIS A 972 9.37 23.45 -20.66
CA HIS A 972 10.74 23.02 -20.95
C HIS A 972 11.65 24.18 -21.42
N ARG A 973 11.15 25.05 -22.32
CA ARG A 973 11.87 26.25 -22.79
C ARG A 973 12.14 27.25 -21.65
N LEU A 974 11.22 27.38 -20.70
CA LEU A 974 11.31 28.33 -19.59
C LEU A 974 12.12 27.83 -18.39
N GLU A 975 12.08 26.54 -18.07
CA GLU A 975 12.65 25.96 -16.85
C GLU A 975 13.97 25.23 -17.14
N ASP A 976 13.94 24.19 -17.98
CA ASP A 976 15.10 23.33 -18.27
C ASP A 976 16.15 24.05 -19.12
N GLU A 977 15.70 24.75 -20.18
CA GLU A 977 16.60 25.41 -21.11
C GLU A 977 17.18 26.69 -20.54
N ALA A 978 16.37 27.57 -19.94
CA ALA A 978 16.84 28.86 -19.41
C ALA A 978 17.93 28.69 -18.35
N GLY A 979 17.82 27.67 -17.49
CA GLY A 979 18.86 27.30 -16.53
C GLY A 979 20.15 26.82 -17.22
N ALA A 980 20.03 25.98 -18.25
CA ALA A 980 21.18 25.53 -19.04
C ALA A 980 21.83 26.68 -19.83
N ASP A 981 21.06 27.69 -20.25
CA ASP A 981 21.50 28.80 -21.07
C ASP A 981 22.44 29.77 -20.33
N ALA A 982 22.25 29.94 -19.02
CA ALA A 982 23.17 30.66 -18.14
C ALA A 982 24.53 29.94 -18.03
N ALA A 983 24.52 28.62 -17.84
CA ALA A 983 25.74 27.81 -17.82
C ALA A 983 26.46 27.82 -19.18
N ARG A 984 25.71 27.72 -20.30
CA ARG A 984 26.24 27.75 -21.67
C ARG A 984 26.90 29.08 -22.03
N ARG A 985 26.30 30.21 -21.67
CA ARG A 985 26.93 31.55 -21.87
C ARG A 985 28.27 31.65 -21.16
N THR A 986 28.44 30.96 -20.04
CA THR A 986 29.70 30.89 -19.31
C THR A 986 30.72 29.95 -19.97
N ALA A 987 30.26 28.83 -20.53
CA ALA A 987 31.10 27.87 -21.28
C ALA A 987 31.56 28.39 -22.65
N ARG A 988 30.71 29.11 -23.38
CA ARG A 988 30.99 29.71 -24.72
C ARG A 988 32.14 30.74 -24.70
N ALA A 989 32.54 31.20 -23.51
CA ALA A 989 33.69 32.08 -23.31
C ALA A 989 35.04 31.35 -23.11
N ALA A 990 35.03 30.03 -22.94
CA ALA A 990 36.26 29.22 -22.84
C ALA A 990 36.85 28.99 -24.23
N ALA A 991 38.16 29.23 -24.39
CA ALA A 991 38.86 28.86 -25.62
C ALA A 991 38.82 27.33 -25.82
N PRO A 992 38.74 26.83 -27.07
CA PRO A 992 38.92 25.40 -27.35
C PRO A 992 40.22 24.87 -26.73
N THR A 993 40.16 23.65 -26.20
CA THR A 993 41.33 22.97 -25.63
C THR A 993 41.43 21.55 -26.16
N PRO A 994 42.62 20.92 -26.12
CA PRO A 994 42.75 19.51 -26.45
C PRO A 994 41.87 18.69 -25.52
N SER A 995 40.80 18.10 -26.07
CA SER A 995 39.79 17.35 -25.34
C SER A 995 39.62 15.96 -25.95
N LEU A 996 39.47 14.95 -25.08
CA LEU A 996 39.06 13.60 -25.44
C LEU A 996 37.56 13.59 -25.63
N VAL A 997 37.13 13.35 -26.87
CA VAL A 997 35.72 13.27 -27.24
C VAL A 997 35.26 11.81 -27.15
N LEU A 998 34.25 11.58 -26.31
CA LEU A 998 33.68 10.27 -25.98
C LEU A 998 32.20 10.25 -26.35
N TRP A 999 31.76 9.16 -26.96
CA TRP A 999 30.37 8.98 -27.39
C TRP A 999 30.02 7.51 -27.51
N GLY A 1000 28.72 7.21 -27.40
CA GLY A 1000 28.21 5.85 -27.28
C GLY A 1000 26.77 5.86 -26.81
N GLY A 1001 26.32 4.75 -26.22
CA GLY A 1001 24.97 4.62 -25.69
C GLY A 1001 24.55 3.18 -25.47
N VAL A 1002 23.23 2.97 -25.46
CA VAL A 1002 22.58 1.66 -25.51
C VAL A 1002 21.91 1.48 -26.88
N ASP A 1003 22.03 0.29 -27.48
CA ASP A 1003 21.33 -0.06 -28.71
C ASP A 1003 19.89 -0.57 -28.47
N GLU A 1004 19.20 -0.96 -29.54
CA GLU A 1004 17.82 -1.46 -29.45
C GLU A 1004 17.65 -2.83 -28.75
N HIS A 1005 18.75 -3.52 -28.44
CA HIS A 1005 18.75 -4.80 -27.72
C HIS A 1005 19.17 -4.62 -26.26
N GLY A 1006 19.34 -3.39 -25.79
CA GLY A 1006 19.88 -3.10 -24.46
C GLY A 1006 21.40 -3.22 -24.38
N VAL A 1007 22.13 -3.37 -25.50
CA VAL A 1007 23.58 -3.58 -25.46
C VAL A 1007 24.32 -2.23 -25.41
N LEU A 1008 25.16 -2.07 -24.41
CA LEU A 1008 26.06 -0.92 -24.29
C LEU A 1008 27.12 -0.95 -25.41
N PHE A 1009 27.39 0.21 -26.00
CA PHE A 1009 28.47 0.38 -26.97
C PHE A 1009 29.20 1.71 -26.78
N LEU A 1010 30.48 1.70 -27.16
CA LEU A 1010 31.32 2.87 -27.30
C LEU A 1010 31.77 3.02 -28.76
N GLU A 1011 31.78 4.25 -29.25
CA GLU A 1011 32.30 4.63 -30.57
C GLU A 1011 33.74 5.14 -30.43
N PRO A 1012 34.60 4.99 -31.46
CA PRO A 1012 36.01 5.39 -31.37
C PRO A 1012 36.19 6.80 -30.81
N ALA A 1013 37.11 6.93 -29.85
CA ALA A 1013 37.42 8.18 -29.18
C ALA A 1013 38.49 8.98 -29.94
N PHE A 1014 38.41 10.30 -29.87
CA PHE A 1014 39.33 11.23 -30.54
C PHE A 1014 39.88 12.25 -29.57
N VAL A 1015 41.11 12.72 -29.79
CA VAL A 1015 41.58 14.00 -29.22
C VAL A 1015 41.39 15.08 -30.27
N ALA A 1016 40.62 16.11 -29.92
CA ALA A 1016 40.30 17.23 -30.79
C ALA A 1016 40.36 18.54 -29.99
N GLU A 1017 40.64 19.68 -30.64
CA GLU A 1017 40.36 20.98 -30.04
C GLU A 1017 38.84 21.16 -29.94
N ALA A 1018 38.31 21.06 -28.72
CA ALA A 1018 36.90 21.22 -28.40
C ALA A 1018 36.78 21.96 -27.04
N PRO A 1019 35.72 22.76 -26.82
CA PRO A 1019 35.54 23.44 -25.55
C PRO A 1019 35.22 22.46 -24.41
N PRO A 1020 35.62 22.77 -23.17
CA PRO A 1020 35.29 21.96 -22.00
C PRO A 1020 33.77 21.90 -21.76
N PRO A 1021 33.26 20.83 -21.12
CA PRO A 1021 31.86 20.76 -20.72
C PRO A 1021 31.58 21.86 -19.68
N GLY A 1022 30.51 22.63 -19.89
CA GLY A 1022 30.13 23.72 -18.99
C GLY A 1022 29.80 23.21 -17.58
N PRO A 1023 30.09 23.99 -16.53
CA PRO A 1023 29.73 23.62 -15.17
C PRO A 1023 28.20 23.64 -15.01
N GLY A 1024 27.60 22.52 -14.59
CA GLY A 1024 26.19 22.45 -14.21
C GLY A 1024 25.24 21.75 -15.19
N LEU A 1025 25.63 20.61 -15.78
CA LEU A 1025 24.61 19.59 -16.06
C LEU A 1025 24.11 19.06 -14.70
N PRO A 1026 22.80 19.16 -14.37
CA PRO A 1026 22.27 18.51 -13.18
C PRO A 1026 22.43 17.00 -13.34
N ALA A 1027 23.10 16.36 -12.39
CA ALA A 1027 23.27 14.92 -12.39
C ALA A 1027 22.11 14.28 -11.58
N PRO A 1028 21.10 13.66 -12.24
CA PRO A 1028 20.29 12.65 -11.55
C PRO A 1028 21.19 11.49 -11.10
N PRO A 1029 20.79 10.66 -10.12
CA PRO A 1029 21.60 9.56 -9.61
C PRO A 1029 21.95 8.59 -10.75
N ALA A 1030 23.22 8.62 -11.18
CA ALA A 1030 23.60 8.08 -12.48
C ALA A 1030 23.66 6.55 -12.49
N ARG A 1031 22.85 5.95 -13.36
CA ARG A 1031 22.95 4.52 -13.72
C ARG A 1031 24.20 4.20 -14.56
N TYR A 1032 24.77 5.18 -15.27
CA TYR A 1032 25.84 4.98 -16.24
C TYR A 1032 27.11 5.78 -15.88
N ARG A 1033 28.26 5.11 -15.96
CA ARG A 1033 29.57 5.68 -15.64
C ARG A 1033 30.62 5.32 -16.68
N ILE A 1034 31.46 6.28 -17.04
CA ILE A 1034 32.63 6.08 -17.90
C ILE A 1034 33.90 6.23 -17.06
N ARG A 1035 34.87 5.33 -17.25
CA ARG A 1035 36.18 5.36 -16.58
C ARG A 1035 37.31 5.15 -17.60
N GLY A 1036 38.29 6.05 -17.61
CA GLY A 1036 39.54 5.86 -18.33
C GLY A 1036 40.60 5.27 -17.40
N THR A 1037 41.39 4.31 -17.89
CA THR A 1037 42.50 3.71 -17.12
C THR A 1037 43.82 3.63 -17.90
N ALA A 1038 44.92 3.56 -17.16
CA ALA A 1038 46.26 3.31 -17.70
C ALA A 1038 46.58 1.81 -17.77
N SER A 1039 47.66 1.45 -18.46
CA SER A 1039 48.11 0.06 -18.64
C SER A 1039 48.54 -0.65 -17.34
N ASP A 1040 48.70 0.10 -16.24
CA ASP A 1040 48.95 -0.39 -14.88
C ASP A 1040 47.65 -0.54 -14.05
N GLY A 1041 46.49 -0.19 -14.61
CA GLY A 1041 45.17 -0.20 -13.96
C GLY A 1041 44.82 1.09 -13.20
N GLU A 1042 45.68 2.11 -13.19
CA GLU A 1042 45.38 3.38 -12.53
C GLU A 1042 44.16 4.07 -13.19
N ALA A 1043 43.23 4.56 -12.38
CA ALA A 1043 42.11 5.36 -12.86
C ALA A 1043 42.61 6.77 -13.24
N LEU A 1044 42.46 7.12 -14.52
CA LEU A 1044 42.91 8.40 -15.07
C LEU A 1044 41.81 9.46 -15.00
N PHE A 1045 40.57 9.05 -15.23
CA PHE A 1045 39.37 9.86 -15.03
C PHE A 1045 38.16 8.94 -14.83
N ALA A 1046 37.11 9.47 -14.19
CA ALA A 1046 35.79 8.86 -14.18
C ALA A 1046 34.72 9.96 -14.24
N ILE A 1047 33.69 9.76 -15.05
CA ILE A 1047 32.54 10.66 -15.18
C ILE A 1047 31.24 9.86 -15.21
N ASP A 1048 30.18 10.48 -14.74
CA ASP A 1048 28.81 9.99 -14.90
C ASP A 1048 28.19 10.63 -16.15
N VAL A 1049 27.41 9.85 -16.91
CA VAL A 1049 26.79 10.32 -18.16
C VAL A 1049 25.29 10.09 -18.17
N ASP A 1050 24.56 11.12 -18.59
CA ASP A 1050 23.13 11.05 -18.89
C ASP A 1050 22.93 10.40 -20.27
N MET A 1051 22.15 9.32 -20.32
CA MET A 1051 21.80 8.62 -21.55
C MET A 1051 20.37 8.92 -21.93
N ARG A 1052 20.19 9.98 -22.73
CA ARG A 1052 18.85 10.47 -23.09
C ARG A 1052 18.11 9.45 -23.96
N PRO A 1053 16.82 9.18 -23.67
CA PRO A 1053 15.98 8.37 -24.53
C PRO A 1053 15.88 8.95 -25.94
N ILE A 1054 15.87 8.09 -26.95
CA ILE A 1054 15.67 8.48 -28.34
C ILE A 1054 14.19 8.27 -28.73
N ALA A 1055 13.55 9.32 -29.22
CA ALA A 1055 12.21 9.26 -29.80
C ALA A 1055 12.17 8.27 -30.99
N ASP A 1056 11.05 7.56 -31.09
CA ASP A 1056 10.84 6.41 -31.97
C ASP A 1056 11.86 5.27 -31.83
N GLY A 1057 12.70 5.33 -30.79
CA GLY A 1057 13.72 4.35 -30.53
C GLY A 1057 13.13 3.05 -30.00
N ASN A 1058 13.69 1.92 -30.42
CA ASN A 1058 13.40 0.61 -29.84
C ASN A 1058 14.12 0.42 -28.48
N GLY A 1059 13.98 1.37 -27.55
CA GLY A 1059 14.71 1.40 -26.28
C GLY A 1059 16.14 1.97 -26.35
N GLY A 1060 16.62 2.33 -27.54
CA GLY A 1060 17.95 2.92 -27.72
C GLY A 1060 18.14 4.29 -27.08
N SER A 1061 19.37 4.56 -26.63
CA SER A 1061 19.78 5.83 -26.01
C SER A 1061 21.15 6.27 -26.55
N GLY A 1062 21.63 7.45 -26.14
CA GLY A 1062 22.99 7.88 -26.50
C GLY A 1062 23.48 9.13 -25.79
N PHE A 1063 24.80 9.28 -25.77
CA PHE A 1063 25.52 10.42 -25.20
C PHE A 1063 26.69 10.83 -26.11
N ALA A 1064 27.11 12.09 -26.00
CA ALA A 1064 28.38 12.60 -26.50
C ALA A 1064 28.92 13.64 -25.51
N VAL A 1065 30.20 13.55 -25.15
CA VAL A 1065 30.86 14.42 -24.17
C VAL A 1065 32.32 14.68 -24.56
N ALA A 1066 32.81 15.90 -24.33
CA ALA A 1066 34.22 16.24 -24.43
C ALA A 1066 34.83 16.33 -23.03
N LEU A 1067 36.04 15.81 -22.85
CA LEU A 1067 36.80 15.86 -21.59
C LEU A 1067 38.17 16.52 -21.81
N PRO A 1068 38.51 17.63 -21.12
CA PRO A 1068 39.83 18.25 -21.26
C PRO A 1068 40.96 17.27 -20.99
N VAL A 1069 41.92 17.17 -21.91
CA VAL A 1069 43.09 16.29 -21.77
C VAL A 1069 44.08 16.90 -20.80
N GLU A 1070 44.12 16.39 -19.57
CA GLU A 1070 45.10 16.81 -18.58
C GLU A 1070 46.46 16.17 -18.81
N SER A 1071 47.52 16.90 -18.46
CA SER A 1071 48.90 16.39 -18.52
C SER A 1071 49.16 15.19 -17.60
N ALA A 1072 48.31 14.98 -16.59
CA ALA A 1072 48.38 13.85 -15.66
C ALA A 1072 48.09 12.49 -16.33
N TRP A 1073 47.29 12.48 -17.40
CA TRP A 1073 46.84 11.25 -18.06
C TRP A 1073 47.03 11.21 -19.58
N SER A 1074 47.38 12.34 -20.20
CA SER A 1074 47.78 12.40 -21.61
C SER A 1074 48.91 11.40 -21.92
N GLY A 1075 48.68 10.49 -22.88
CA GLY A 1075 49.64 9.45 -23.26
C GLY A 1075 49.75 8.26 -22.29
N ARG A 1076 48.96 8.22 -21.20
CA ARG A 1076 48.84 7.06 -20.30
C ARG A 1076 47.59 6.20 -20.57
N LEU A 1077 46.56 6.77 -21.21
CA LEU A 1077 45.28 6.12 -21.47
C LEU A 1077 45.44 4.84 -22.30
N ALA A 1078 45.02 3.71 -21.74
CA ALA A 1078 45.11 2.38 -22.32
C ALA A 1078 43.76 1.67 -22.45
N GLU A 1079 42.75 2.09 -21.67
CA GLU A 1079 41.37 1.60 -21.75
C GLU A 1079 40.37 2.73 -21.41
N ILE A 1080 39.22 2.76 -22.09
CA ILE A 1080 38.01 3.48 -21.70
C ILE A 1080 36.90 2.45 -21.53
N ARG A 1081 36.24 2.47 -20.37
CA ARG A 1081 35.16 1.55 -20.02
C ARG A 1081 33.89 2.32 -19.67
N LEU A 1082 32.77 1.92 -20.26
CA LEU A 1082 31.42 2.38 -19.98
C LEU A 1082 30.68 1.25 -19.24
N THR A 1083 30.14 1.53 -18.06
CA THR A 1083 29.38 0.57 -17.24
C THR A 1083 27.98 1.08 -16.99
N GLY A 1084 26.97 0.20 -17.06
CA GLY A 1084 25.57 0.49 -16.77
C GLY A 1084 24.81 -0.76 -16.28
N PRO A 1085 23.50 -0.66 -16.01
CA PRO A 1085 22.68 -1.80 -15.57
C PRO A 1085 22.70 -3.00 -16.53
N GLU A 1086 22.91 -2.74 -17.82
CA GLU A 1086 22.87 -3.69 -18.92
C GLU A 1086 24.24 -4.39 -19.15
N GLY A 1087 25.29 -3.97 -18.42
CA GLY A 1087 26.63 -4.56 -18.48
C GLY A 1087 27.73 -3.53 -18.67
N GLU A 1088 28.66 -3.80 -19.60
CA GLU A 1088 29.79 -2.92 -19.89
C GLU A 1088 30.22 -2.94 -21.36
N ALA A 1089 30.79 -1.82 -21.81
CA ALA A 1089 31.44 -1.67 -23.11
C ALA A 1089 32.85 -1.10 -22.92
N VAL A 1090 33.81 -1.59 -23.71
CA VAL A 1090 35.24 -1.26 -23.58
C VAL A 1090 35.80 -0.76 -24.92
N LEU A 1091 36.69 0.23 -24.86
CA LEU A 1091 37.61 0.64 -25.92
C LEU A 1091 39.04 0.58 -25.39
N ASP A 1092 39.90 -0.13 -26.10
CA ASP A 1092 41.29 -0.40 -25.73
C ASP A 1092 42.20 -0.42 -26.96
N GLY A 1093 43.43 -0.94 -26.81
CA GLY A 1093 44.39 -1.08 -27.91
C GLY A 1093 44.07 -2.21 -28.92
N ASP A 1094 43.22 -3.17 -28.56
CA ASP A 1094 42.79 -4.28 -29.43
C ASP A 1094 41.49 -3.97 -30.19
N SER A 1095 40.80 -2.90 -29.81
CA SER A 1095 39.62 -2.36 -30.48
C SER A 1095 39.96 -1.87 -31.90
N ASP A 1096 39.39 -2.55 -32.91
CA ASP A 1096 39.60 -2.24 -34.33
C ASP A 1096 38.31 -1.80 -35.04
N ARG A 1097 37.95 -0.53 -34.82
CA ARG A 1097 36.80 0.17 -35.42
C ARG A 1097 37.31 1.43 -36.13
N PRO A 1098 37.92 1.32 -37.33
CA PRO A 1098 38.57 2.43 -38.00
C PRO A 1098 37.57 3.50 -38.44
N MET A 1099 37.76 4.73 -37.95
CA MET A 1099 36.94 5.89 -38.23
C MET A 1099 37.78 7.15 -38.37
N ALA A 1100 37.41 8.01 -39.33
CA ALA A 1100 38.02 9.32 -39.51
C ALA A 1100 36.98 10.43 -39.33
N ILE A 1101 37.36 11.48 -38.60
CA ILE A 1101 36.63 12.75 -38.56
C ILE A 1101 37.47 13.76 -39.33
N LEU A 1102 36.88 14.35 -40.37
CA LEU A 1102 37.45 15.45 -41.12
C LEU A 1102 37.03 16.76 -40.44
N ARG A 1103 37.98 17.65 -40.18
CA ARG A 1103 37.70 18.99 -39.64
C ARG A 1103 38.34 20.07 -40.48
N ASP A 1104 37.69 21.22 -40.54
CA ASP A 1104 38.33 22.45 -40.99
C ASP A 1104 39.31 22.94 -39.89
N PRO A 1105 40.60 23.14 -40.21
CA PRO A 1105 41.60 23.55 -39.22
C PRO A 1105 41.54 25.04 -38.84
N GLU A 1106 40.83 25.89 -39.58
CA GLU A 1106 40.72 27.33 -39.32
C GLU A 1106 39.57 27.65 -38.36
N ASN A 1107 38.42 26.99 -38.52
CA ASN A 1107 37.21 27.24 -37.71
C ASN A 1107 36.81 26.04 -36.80
N GLY A 1108 37.42 24.87 -36.97
CA GLY A 1108 37.14 23.68 -36.15
C GLY A 1108 35.89 22.90 -36.52
N ARG A 1109 35.13 23.28 -37.56
CA ARG A 1109 33.90 22.58 -37.96
C ARG A 1109 34.17 21.17 -38.49
N VAL A 1110 33.26 20.24 -38.21
CA VAL A 1110 33.32 18.86 -38.68
C VAL A 1110 32.81 18.80 -40.11
N ARG A 1111 33.66 18.39 -41.05
CA ARG A 1111 33.35 18.31 -42.49
C ARG A 1111 33.11 16.88 -42.97
N GLY A 1112 33.30 15.88 -42.12
CA GLY A 1112 32.88 14.51 -42.40
C GLY A 1112 33.18 13.51 -41.29
N ILE A 1113 32.41 12.43 -41.22
CA ILE A 1113 32.53 11.31 -40.29
C ILE A 1113 32.46 10.03 -41.12
N LEU A 1114 33.58 9.34 -41.26
CA LEU A 1114 33.78 8.25 -42.22
C LEU A 1114 34.19 6.96 -41.50
N ARG A 1115 33.35 5.94 -41.57
CA ARG A 1115 33.48 4.63 -40.91
C ARG A 1115 33.94 3.56 -41.91
N GLY A 1116 34.43 2.43 -41.41
CA GLY A 1116 34.72 1.24 -42.24
C GLY A 1116 35.94 1.40 -43.16
N LEU A 1117 36.88 2.26 -42.78
CA LEU A 1117 38.04 2.60 -43.60
C LEU A 1117 39.04 1.43 -43.72
N PRO A 1118 39.65 1.21 -44.90
CA PRO A 1118 40.56 0.08 -45.12
C PRO A 1118 41.84 0.21 -44.27
N PRO A 1119 42.37 -0.89 -43.69
CA PRO A 1119 43.37 -0.88 -42.61
C PRO A 1119 44.81 -0.52 -43.03
N SER A 1120 45.02 0.12 -44.18
CA SER A 1120 46.37 0.32 -44.75
C SER A 1120 46.76 1.80 -44.86
N ALA A 1121 48.02 2.10 -44.52
CA ALA A 1121 48.59 3.46 -44.48
C ALA A 1121 48.41 4.34 -45.75
N PRO A 1122 48.35 3.80 -47.00
CA PRO A 1122 48.06 4.63 -48.19
C PRO A 1122 46.70 5.36 -48.13
N ALA A 1123 45.73 4.83 -47.37
CA ALA A 1123 44.39 5.39 -47.29
C ALA A 1123 44.33 6.84 -46.75
N ARG A 1124 45.33 7.30 -45.97
CA ARG A 1124 45.41 8.72 -45.54
C ARG A 1124 45.56 9.70 -46.72
N GLN A 1125 46.05 9.25 -47.89
CA GLN A 1125 46.09 10.08 -49.11
C GLN A 1125 44.83 9.91 -49.99
N ASP A 1126 44.23 8.71 -50.06
CA ASP A 1126 43.00 8.50 -50.85
C ASP A 1126 41.74 9.09 -50.19
N LEU A 1127 41.68 9.20 -48.86
CA LEU A 1127 40.64 9.94 -48.14
C LEU A 1127 40.56 11.41 -48.61
N ALA A 1128 41.71 12.04 -48.81
CA ALA A 1128 41.82 13.40 -49.36
C ALA A 1128 41.53 13.51 -50.87
N SER A 1129 41.38 12.38 -51.57
CA SER A 1129 40.88 12.33 -52.96
C SER A 1129 39.37 12.04 -53.04
N THR A 1130 38.80 11.49 -51.97
CA THR A 1130 37.36 11.15 -51.86
C THR A 1130 36.52 12.35 -51.45
N VAL A 1131 37.10 13.26 -50.67
CA VAL A 1131 36.52 14.58 -50.35
C VAL A 1131 37.30 15.64 -51.12
N SER A 1132 36.65 16.27 -52.09
CA SER A 1132 37.26 17.17 -53.09
C SER A 1132 37.74 18.54 -52.57
N GLU A 1133 38.08 18.64 -51.28
CA GLU A 1133 38.45 19.88 -50.59
C GLU A 1133 39.88 19.78 -50.01
N PRO A 1134 40.90 20.38 -50.64
CA PRO A 1134 42.26 20.38 -50.13
C PRO A 1134 42.38 21.31 -48.91
N GLY A 1135 42.78 20.79 -47.76
CA GLY A 1135 43.10 21.57 -46.56
C GLY A 1135 42.55 21.02 -45.24
N LEU A 1136 41.61 20.07 -45.28
CA LEU A 1136 40.99 19.52 -44.07
C LEU A 1136 41.97 18.71 -43.19
N GLN A 1137 41.86 18.90 -41.87
CA GLN A 1137 42.51 18.07 -40.86
C GLN A 1137 41.81 16.70 -40.79
N ILE A 1138 42.60 15.62 -40.80
CA ILE A 1138 42.08 14.25 -40.61
C ILE A 1138 42.41 13.79 -39.19
N LEU A 1139 41.39 13.67 -38.35
CA LEU A 1139 41.47 12.96 -37.07
C LEU A 1139 41.13 11.49 -37.32
N PHE A 1140 42.02 10.56 -36.95
CA PHE A 1140 41.82 9.13 -37.19
C PHE A 1140 41.94 8.35 -35.88
N SER A 1141 41.02 7.40 -35.65
CA SER A 1141 41.00 6.52 -34.50
C SER A 1141 40.55 5.12 -34.92
N ARG A 1142 41.06 4.09 -34.23
CA ARG A 1142 40.54 2.70 -34.34
C ARG A 1142 39.77 2.28 -33.07
N GLY A 1143 39.86 3.07 -32.01
CA GLY A 1143 39.23 2.81 -30.72
C GLY A 1143 39.69 3.86 -29.73
N LEU A 1144 40.96 3.80 -29.35
CA LEU A 1144 41.66 4.88 -28.64
C LEU A 1144 42.43 5.80 -29.61
N PRO A 1145 42.56 7.09 -29.27
CA PRO A 1145 43.33 8.05 -30.08
C PRO A 1145 44.83 7.75 -30.04
N GLU A 1146 45.50 7.77 -31.21
CA GLU A 1146 46.95 7.61 -31.30
C GLU A 1146 47.68 8.73 -30.53
N PRO A 1147 48.70 8.42 -29.69
CA PRO A 1147 49.56 9.47 -29.11
C PRO A 1147 50.26 10.21 -30.25
N ARG A 1148 50.04 11.54 -30.31
CA ARG A 1148 50.39 12.47 -31.41
C ARG A 1148 51.55 11.96 -32.30
N PRO A 1149 51.35 11.78 -33.62
CA PRO A 1149 52.47 11.57 -34.52
C PRO A 1149 53.44 12.77 -34.44
N PRO A 1150 54.76 12.55 -34.54
CA PRO A 1150 55.72 13.64 -34.59
C PRO A 1150 55.44 14.53 -35.81
N ARG A 1151 55.60 15.85 -35.60
CA ARG A 1151 55.26 16.94 -36.54
C ARG A 1151 55.79 16.76 -37.96
#